data_AF-A0A561QSF8-F1
#
_entry.id   AF-A0A561QSF8-F1
#
_cell.length_a   1.000
_cell.length_b   1.000
_cell.length_c   1.000
_cell.angle_alpha   90.00
_cell.angle_beta   90.00
_cell.angle_gamma   90.00
#
_symmetry.space_group_name_H-M   'P 1'
#
loop_
_entity.id
_entity.type
_entity.pdbx_description
1 polymer ?
#
loop_
_entity_poly.entity_id
_entity_poly.type
_entity_poly.pdbx_seq_one_letter_code
_entity_poly.pdbx_strand_id
1 'polypeptide(L)'
;MAMMKPLAFLFVLVAAFPAWSQSPFDMSPERPAQPAAPAPPPRPAPLQPAPQTAPQAVKPVAPSAPAPFSAASPPKPVSPPPANAPAVAPPASAPPPLQQPNAIGGTTAPAATSPTAPANAPANVDVADGTRRYLVPAETLRINGEIGQRSWSIHLTAEQAAAPTKLHFSYQNSVFVAPEASRLSVNINDVEIYKDRISASDRPAEHVIDLPAGILKAGSNVIRFGADQRHRTDCTIESTFELWTAIDPEKTYLSFDDPKVSRLNRLDDLRAVGVDGHGNTRFRLIVPALDQIGATDVLMRLTQALSLMSGMPNQSFDFQKSPQGPLQAGELMVFVGTPEELRPLLPNLTAAASSAAVASFAEYPANAGASVLALSGPSWPALQGLIDSFAASVDTTGTQRRETLATANWRGLDTPFLFSNSVLDFSSLGIQSQEFSGRLFRTEFTIGVPADFYANAYGEARILLDAAYVPEVQAGSHIDVFVNGNIASTIPITSNGGAVLRHLPIKLTLQHFKPGVNTIVLEASLITAADRACAPGATGENKSRFALFGSSQFEMPDFARIAQVPNLAATAGTGFPYGLGSDPVSLFLGRIDEKTLSSTATLLGKIAVASHRVMPISVTISTARIAGRNAIFVGSISEFPANVLSQLKIDPSSRNSWSEELNRAPAPQKSLTLQDWQQRNGDNFISRQFSGLADWAKRNFDLSATMLRFAPPTDEMYSPPKTADMILAQDSDPTELGTWTALISTDDDSLYEGMNAFSTRQAWDRLAGRITVYNGPNTDTDVIPVSWFRFMPTAPFSIFNARLIAANWLSDNIMSYGLLLVAGAVLLGLATGGMLSRLGRK
;
A
#
# COMPACT_ATOMS: atom_id res chain seq x y z
N MET A 1 18.71 12.13 24.45
CA MET A 1 18.98 11.96 25.91
C MET A 1 17.73 11.97 26.80
N ALA A 2 16.60 12.57 26.40
CA ALA A 2 15.40 12.67 27.26
C ALA A 2 14.77 11.32 27.69
N MET A 3 14.81 10.32 26.82
CA MET A 3 14.09 9.04 26.99
C MET A 3 14.56 8.16 28.17
N MET A 4 15.77 8.38 28.71
CA MET A 4 16.23 7.64 29.90
C MET A 4 15.42 7.95 31.17
N LYS A 5 14.81 9.14 31.28
CA LYS A 5 14.06 9.54 32.49
C LYS A 5 12.80 8.70 32.75
N PRO A 6 11.85 8.52 31.79
CA PRO A 6 10.68 7.68 32.02
C PRO A 6 11.02 6.19 32.23
N LEU A 7 11.99 5.65 31.48
CA LEU A 7 12.37 4.24 31.60
C LEU A 7 13.02 3.93 32.96
N ALA A 8 13.88 4.82 33.46
CA ALA A 8 14.47 4.70 34.79
C ALA A 8 13.41 4.80 35.91
N PHE A 9 12.41 5.68 35.77
CA PHE A 9 11.31 5.79 36.72
C PHE A 9 10.48 4.51 36.83
N LEU A 10 10.22 3.84 35.70
CA LEU A 10 9.51 2.56 35.68
C LEU A 10 10.31 1.46 36.41
N PHE A 11 11.62 1.40 36.19
CA PHE A 11 12.51 0.44 36.86
C PHE A 11 12.57 0.62 38.38
N VAL A 12 12.63 1.87 38.87
CA VAL A 12 12.62 2.16 40.31
C VAL A 12 11.31 1.71 40.97
N LEU A 13 10.17 1.87 40.28
CA LEU A 13 8.85 1.46 40.78
C LEU A 13 8.68 -0.07 40.86
N VAL A 14 9.20 -0.82 39.88
CA VAL A 14 9.14 -2.29 39.90
C VAL A 14 10.06 -2.90 40.96
N ALA A 15 11.22 -2.28 41.22
CA ALA A 15 12.18 -2.75 42.22
C ALA A 15 11.77 -2.48 43.70
N ALA A 16 10.72 -1.68 43.94
CA ALA A 16 10.37 -1.17 45.26
C ALA A 16 9.31 -1.98 46.03
N PHE A 17 8.65 -2.97 45.42
CA PHE A 17 7.61 -3.77 46.07
C PHE A 17 8.16 -5.09 46.65
N PRO A 18 7.93 -5.40 47.94
CA PRO A 18 8.27 -6.69 48.50
C PRO A 18 7.33 -7.77 47.94
N ALA A 19 7.89 -8.92 47.56
CA ALA A 19 7.10 -10.03 47.04
C ALA A 19 6.20 -10.62 48.15
N TRP A 20 4.89 -10.61 47.92
CA TRP A 20 3.93 -11.35 48.76
C TRP A 20 3.98 -12.83 48.36
N SER A 21 4.36 -13.68 49.31
CA SER A 21 4.46 -15.13 49.11
C SER A 21 3.07 -15.75 48.90
N GLN A 22 2.83 -16.34 47.73
CA GLN A 22 1.67 -17.22 47.53
C GLN A 22 1.93 -18.57 48.22
N SER A 23 0.90 -19.09 48.90
CA SER A 23 0.88 -20.43 49.48
C SER A 23 0.81 -21.53 48.41
N PRO A 24 1.30 -22.75 48.67
CA PRO A 24 1.41 -23.81 47.67
C PRO A 24 0.06 -24.38 47.22
N PHE A 25 0.05 -24.98 46.03
CA PHE A 25 -1.09 -25.70 45.45
C PHE A 25 -1.46 -26.95 46.27
N ASP A 26 -2.76 -27.21 46.36
CA ASP A 26 -3.33 -28.50 46.76
C ASP A 26 -3.52 -29.41 45.53
N MET A 27 -3.43 -30.72 45.73
CA MET A 27 -3.42 -31.76 44.69
C MET A 27 -4.16 -33.01 45.20
N SER A 28 -5.46 -33.12 44.91
CA SER A 28 -6.25 -34.35 45.08
C SER A 28 -7.39 -34.44 44.06
N PRO A 29 -7.65 -35.60 43.41
CA PRO A 29 -8.60 -35.69 42.29
C PRO A 29 -9.84 -36.56 42.57
N GLU A 30 -11.07 -36.07 42.32
CA GLU A 30 -12.24 -36.97 42.32
C GLU A 30 -13.44 -36.59 41.42
N ARG A 31 -13.53 -37.29 40.28
CA ARG A 31 -14.74 -37.79 39.57
C ARG A 31 -15.81 -36.82 38.97
N PRO A 32 -16.72 -37.32 38.08
CA PRO A 32 -17.33 -36.52 37.01
C PRO A 32 -18.84 -36.22 37.16
N ALA A 33 -19.37 -35.43 36.21
CA ALA A 33 -20.68 -34.78 36.26
C ALA A 33 -21.85 -35.53 35.59
N GLN A 34 -23.07 -35.19 36.00
CA GLN A 34 -24.36 -35.22 35.25
C GLN A 34 -25.49 -34.66 36.15
N PRO A 35 -26.68 -34.25 35.62
CA PRO A 35 -26.99 -33.61 34.33
C PRO A 35 -27.77 -32.28 34.54
N ALA A 36 -28.16 -31.59 33.45
CA ALA A 36 -28.89 -30.32 33.49
C ALA A 36 -30.43 -30.46 33.52
N ALA A 37 -31.11 -29.43 34.06
CA ALA A 37 -32.58 -29.26 34.11
C ALA A 37 -32.93 -27.75 33.96
N PRO A 38 -34.19 -27.37 33.63
CA PRO A 38 -34.40 -26.46 32.49
C PRO A 38 -34.78 -25.00 32.81
N ALA A 39 -34.74 -24.15 31.77
CA ALA A 39 -35.04 -22.73 31.83
C ALA A 39 -36.55 -22.38 31.89
N PRO A 40 -36.95 -21.26 32.53
CA PRO A 40 -38.32 -20.77 32.55
C PRO A 40 -38.73 -20.01 31.25
N PRO A 41 -40.03 -19.95 30.91
CA PRO A 41 -40.51 -19.44 29.62
C PRO A 41 -40.74 -17.90 29.57
N PRO A 42 -40.70 -17.29 28.37
CA PRO A 42 -40.98 -15.86 28.16
C PRO A 42 -42.48 -15.54 28.10
N ARG A 43 -42.85 -14.28 28.41
CA ARG A 43 -44.17 -13.67 28.17
C ARG A 43 -44.07 -12.11 28.17
N PRO A 44 -45.07 -11.34 27.72
CA PRO A 44 -44.94 -10.73 26.38
C PRO A 44 -45.13 -9.20 26.34
N ALA A 45 -44.72 -8.58 25.22
CA ALA A 45 -45.22 -7.27 24.80
C ALA A 45 -46.66 -7.42 24.22
N PRO A 46 -47.54 -6.39 24.31
CA PRO A 46 -47.43 -5.23 23.41
C PRO A 46 -47.88 -3.87 24.01
N LEU A 47 -47.63 -2.76 23.30
CA LEU A 47 -48.64 -1.75 22.88
C LEU A 47 -48.03 -0.50 22.20
N GLN A 48 -48.71 -0.06 21.12
CA GLN A 48 -48.67 1.24 20.41
C GLN A 48 -50.12 1.47 19.88
N PRO A 49 -50.55 2.63 19.29
CA PRO A 49 -49.78 3.82 18.88
C PRO A 49 -50.42 5.22 19.17
N ALA A 50 -49.68 6.29 18.82
CA ALA A 50 -50.15 7.62 18.37
C ALA A 50 -50.90 8.56 19.39
N PRO A 51 -51.17 9.85 19.08
CA PRO A 51 -50.75 10.68 17.93
C PRO A 51 -50.10 12.06 18.25
N GLN A 52 -49.49 12.64 17.21
CA GLN A 52 -49.17 14.06 16.90
C GLN A 52 -49.56 15.21 17.87
N THR A 53 -48.63 16.18 18.06
CA THR A 53 -48.95 17.63 17.93
C THR A 53 -47.72 18.57 17.87
N ALA A 54 -47.87 19.64 17.08
CA ALA A 54 -47.11 20.91 17.04
C ALA A 54 -48.12 21.98 16.52
N PRO A 55 -47.89 23.33 16.54
CA PRO A 55 -46.62 24.06 16.69
C PRO A 55 -46.68 25.35 17.57
N GLN A 56 -45.54 26.04 17.72
CA GLN A 56 -45.30 27.51 17.70
C GLN A 56 -43.85 27.77 18.20
N ALA A 57 -42.95 28.52 17.54
CA ALA A 57 -42.97 29.83 16.86
C ALA A 57 -42.65 31.02 17.79
N VAL A 58 -41.39 31.46 17.78
CA VAL A 58 -40.90 32.72 18.39
C VAL A 58 -40.17 33.53 17.31
N LYS A 59 -40.35 34.85 17.28
CA LYS A 59 -39.82 35.76 16.25
C LYS A 59 -38.48 36.42 16.64
N PRO A 60 -37.68 36.87 15.65
CA PRO A 60 -36.35 37.46 15.88
C PRO A 60 -36.39 38.92 16.35
N VAL A 61 -35.26 39.42 16.88
CA VAL A 61 -35.09 40.80 17.37
C VAL A 61 -33.90 41.50 16.67
N ALA A 62 -34.22 42.56 15.94
CA ALA A 62 -33.35 43.62 15.41
C ALA A 62 -34.29 44.74 14.88
N PRO A 63 -33.83 45.99 14.61
CA PRO A 63 -32.46 46.52 14.70
C PRO A 63 -32.33 47.79 15.59
N SER A 64 -31.11 48.31 15.77
CA SER A 64 -30.88 49.70 16.18
C SER A 64 -29.53 50.26 15.72
N ALA A 65 -29.58 51.41 15.03
CA ALA A 65 -28.47 52.32 14.73
C ALA A 65 -29.08 53.73 14.56
N PRO A 66 -28.37 54.83 14.89
CA PRO A 66 -27.68 55.54 13.80
C PRO A 66 -26.40 56.34 14.19
N ALA A 67 -25.45 56.41 13.25
CA ALA A 67 -24.76 57.61 12.69
C ALA A 67 -24.16 58.73 13.60
N PRO A 68 -23.40 59.69 13.04
CA PRO A 68 -22.29 59.59 12.07
C PRO A 68 -21.05 60.43 12.46
N PHE A 69 -19.90 60.28 11.77
CA PHE A 69 -18.93 61.38 11.59
C PHE A 69 -18.21 61.34 10.23
N SER A 70 -18.03 62.54 9.67
CA SER A 70 -17.29 62.89 8.43
C SER A 70 -15.80 63.18 8.72
N ALA A 71 -14.88 63.40 7.77
CA ALA A 71 -14.68 63.00 6.35
C ALA A 71 -13.28 63.50 5.89
N ALA A 72 -12.68 62.91 4.85
CA ALA A 72 -11.53 63.46 4.10
C ALA A 72 -11.37 62.77 2.72
N SER A 73 -10.71 63.43 1.76
CA SER A 73 -10.61 62.98 0.35
C SER A 73 -9.18 63.27 -0.24
N PRO A 74 -8.85 63.02 -1.53
CA PRO A 74 -7.55 62.42 -1.93
C PRO A 74 -6.53 63.40 -2.56
N PRO A 75 -5.39 62.91 -3.10
CA PRO A 75 -5.30 62.81 -4.58
C PRO A 75 -4.42 61.68 -5.20
N LYS A 76 -4.97 61.00 -6.21
CA LYS A 76 -4.51 60.72 -7.61
C LYS A 76 -3.01 60.40 -8.00
N PRO A 77 -2.74 59.87 -9.23
CA PRO A 77 -1.64 58.91 -9.51
C PRO A 77 -0.50 59.39 -10.45
N VAL A 78 0.46 58.49 -10.73
CA VAL A 78 1.57 58.62 -11.72
C VAL A 78 1.75 57.30 -12.51
N SER A 79 2.30 57.34 -13.75
CA SER A 79 2.48 56.17 -14.65
C SER A 79 3.66 56.37 -15.67
N PRO A 80 4.05 55.38 -16.51
CA PRO A 80 5.34 55.29 -17.25
C PRO A 80 5.46 56.24 -18.48
N PRO A 81 6.65 56.56 -19.05
CA PRO A 81 7.66 55.66 -19.68
C PRO A 81 9.14 56.02 -19.27
N PRO A 82 10.28 55.66 -19.95
CA PRO A 82 10.54 54.93 -21.23
C PRO A 82 11.65 53.83 -21.18
N ALA A 83 12.38 53.59 -22.28
CA ALA A 83 13.38 52.53 -22.50
C ALA A 83 14.66 53.04 -23.23
N ASN A 84 15.70 52.19 -23.39
CA ASN A 84 16.78 52.40 -24.37
C ASN A 84 17.55 51.10 -24.72
N ALA A 85 18.03 51.01 -25.97
CA ALA A 85 19.07 50.06 -26.41
C ALA A 85 20.39 50.83 -26.68
N PRO A 86 21.53 50.15 -26.91
CA PRO A 86 21.92 49.90 -28.32
C PRO A 86 22.65 48.56 -28.55
N ALA A 87 22.94 48.25 -29.82
CA ALA A 87 23.65 47.04 -30.26
C ALA A 87 25.12 47.32 -30.65
N VAL A 88 25.97 46.28 -30.59
CA VAL A 88 27.30 46.19 -31.21
C VAL A 88 27.43 44.80 -31.86
N ALA A 89 28.25 44.69 -32.91
CA ALA A 89 28.24 43.60 -33.91
C ALA A 89 29.46 42.62 -33.78
N PRO A 90 29.69 41.65 -34.71
CA PRO A 90 30.44 40.41 -34.45
C PRO A 90 31.94 40.47 -34.90
N PRO A 91 32.72 39.36 -34.98
CA PRO A 91 32.65 38.42 -36.13
C PRO A 91 33.14 36.95 -35.90
N ALA A 92 33.10 36.18 -37.01
CA ALA A 92 34.06 35.14 -37.44
C ALA A 92 34.15 33.73 -36.76
N SER A 93 33.50 32.79 -37.47
CA SER A 93 33.85 31.39 -37.74
C SER A 93 35.34 30.96 -37.78
N ALA A 94 35.61 29.71 -37.36
CA ALA A 94 36.81 28.89 -37.67
C ALA A 94 36.46 27.36 -37.59
N PRO A 95 37.34 26.37 -37.89
CA PRO A 95 36.99 25.26 -38.82
C PRO A 95 37.00 23.82 -38.23
N PRO A 96 36.54 22.78 -38.98
CA PRO A 96 36.42 21.40 -38.50
C PRO A 96 37.68 20.51 -38.70
N PRO A 97 37.89 19.46 -37.87
CA PRO A 97 38.94 18.45 -38.09
C PRO A 97 38.45 17.19 -38.82
N LEU A 98 39.01 16.98 -40.01
CA LEU A 98 39.54 15.75 -40.63
C LEU A 98 39.13 14.34 -40.14
N GLN A 99 39.00 13.40 -41.09
CA GLN A 99 38.70 11.97 -40.89
C GLN A 99 39.95 11.04 -40.95
N GLN A 100 39.79 9.81 -40.43
CA GLN A 100 40.48 8.54 -40.81
C GLN A 100 41.98 8.35 -40.46
N PRO A 101 42.55 7.11 -40.46
CA PRO A 101 41.93 5.76 -40.58
C PRO A 101 42.42 4.65 -39.59
N ASN A 102 41.51 3.70 -39.27
CA ASN A 102 41.61 2.22 -39.12
C ASN A 102 42.77 1.42 -38.44
N ALA A 103 42.37 0.19 -38.00
CA ALA A 103 43.15 -1.07 -37.87
C ALA A 103 43.91 -1.30 -36.52
N ILE A 104 44.00 -2.46 -35.84
CA ILE A 104 43.48 -3.88 -35.89
C ILE A 104 43.36 -4.37 -34.41
N GLY A 105 42.52 -5.31 -33.93
CA GLY A 105 41.44 -6.13 -34.54
C GLY A 105 41.46 -7.62 -34.09
N GLY A 106 40.52 -8.07 -33.23
CA GLY A 106 40.37 -9.45 -32.71
C GLY A 106 39.88 -9.45 -31.23
N THR A 107 39.17 -10.44 -30.68
CA THR A 107 38.65 -11.73 -31.18
C THR A 107 37.23 -12.01 -30.65
N THR A 108 36.47 -12.90 -31.30
CA THR A 108 35.04 -13.13 -31.07
C THR A 108 34.70 -14.24 -30.06
N ALA A 109 33.64 -14.04 -29.28
CA ALA A 109 32.84 -15.10 -28.65
C ALA A 109 31.34 -14.83 -28.92
N PRO A 110 30.51 -15.85 -29.25
CA PRO A 110 29.13 -15.63 -29.64
C PRO A 110 28.20 -15.45 -28.42
N ALA A 111 27.54 -14.30 -28.33
CA ALA A 111 26.42 -14.09 -27.43
C ALA A 111 25.12 -14.62 -28.05
N ALA A 112 24.21 -15.14 -27.22
CA ALA A 112 22.91 -15.62 -27.66
C ALA A 112 22.02 -14.46 -28.12
N THR A 113 21.29 -14.66 -29.23
CA THR A 113 20.36 -13.65 -29.77
C THR A 113 19.02 -13.71 -29.05
N SER A 114 18.83 -12.85 -28.04
CA SER A 114 17.49 -12.48 -27.59
C SER A 114 16.72 -11.83 -28.76
N PRO A 115 15.46 -12.20 -29.04
CA PRO A 115 14.69 -11.58 -30.10
C PRO A 115 14.41 -10.10 -29.75
N THR A 116 14.83 -9.19 -30.63
CA THR A 116 14.58 -7.76 -30.46
C THR A 116 13.09 -7.48 -30.65
N ALA A 117 12.40 -7.01 -29.60
CA ALA A 117 11.04 -6.53 -29.72
C ALA A 117 10.99 -5.31 -30.65
N PRO A 118 10.11 -5.28 -31.67
CA PRO A 118 9.99 -4.12 -32.54
C PRO A 118 9.36 -2.95 -31.79
N ALA A 119 10.14 -1.88 -31.59
CA ALA A 119 9.63 -0.64 -31.03
C ALA A 119 8.63 0.05 -31.99
N ASN A 120 7.72 0.83 -31.41
CA ASN A 120 6.78 1.72 -32.10
C ASN A 120 5.77 1.04 -33.05
N ALA A 121 4.96 0.14 -32.50
CA ALA A 121 3.55 0.13 -32.89
C ALA A 121 2.85 1.32 -32.17
N PRO A 122 2.03 2.14 -32.85
CA PRO A 122 1.18 3.10 -32.16
C PRO A 122 0.15 2.33 -31.33
N ALA A 123 -0.09 2.75 -30.09
CA ALA A 123 -1.14 2.17 -29.26
C ALA A 123 -2.49 2.27 -29.99
N ASN A 124 -3.20 1.15 -30.13
CA ASN A 124 -4.56 1.16 -30.65
C ASN A 124 -5.43 1.89 -29.63
N VAL A 125 -5.91 3.08 -30.00
CA VAL A 125 -6.79 3.87 -29.14
C VAL A 125 -8.18 3.22 -29.15
N ASP A 126 -8.42 2.32 -28.20
CA ASP A 126 -9.75 1.86 -27.85
C ASP A 126 -10.52 3.05 -27.23
N VAL A 127 -11.06 3.89 -28.12
CA VAL A 127 -12.07 4.91 -27.82
C VAL A 127 -13.17 4.23 -27.01
N ALA A 128 -13.69 4.90 -25.97
CA ALA A 128 -14.66 4.33 -25.02
C ALA A 128 -15.92 3.76 -25.71
N ASP A 129 -15.83 2.50 -26.12
CA ASP A 129 -16.93 1.66 -26.55
C ASP A 129 -17.80 1.38 -25.32
N GLY A 130 -18.87 2.17 -25.16
CA GLY A 130 -19.78 2.10 -24.01
C GLY A 130 -20.47 0.74 -23.82
N THR A 131 -20.28 -0.21 -24.74
CA THR A 131 -20.69 -1.61 -24.56
C THR A 131 -19.71 -2.41 -23.70
N ARG A 132 -18.44 -2.01 -23.57
CA ARG A 132 -17.37 -2.80 -22.93
C ARG A 132 -17.08 -2.37 -21.50
N ARG A 133 -16.71 -3.35 -20.68
CA ARG A 133 -16.35 -3.19 -19.28
C ARG A 133 -15.20 -4.12 -18.90
N TYR A 134 -13.96 -3.60 -18.95
CA TYR A 134 -12.75 -4.29 -18.50
C TYR A 134 -12.85 -4.70 -17.02
N LEU A 135 -12.33 -5.88 -16.70
CA LEU A 135 -12.60 -6.52 -15.42
C LEU A 135 -11.38 -6.58 -14.50
N VAL A 136 -10.18 -6.71 -15.06
CA VAL A 136 -8.97 -7.10 -14.33
C VAL A 136 -8.32 -5.86 -13.67
N PRO A 137 -8.21 -5.78 -12.34
CA PRO A 137 -7.65 -4.61 -11.63
C PRO A 137 -6.12 -4.68 -11.52
N ALA A 138 -5.43 -5.10 -12.60
CA ALA A 138 -3.99 -5.22 -12.68
C ALA A 138 -3.50 -5.29 -14.13
N GLU A 139 -2.33 -4.71 -14.39
CA GLU A 139 -1.61 -4.71 -15.67
C GLU A 139 -1.26 -6.12 -16.16
N THR A 140 -1.07 -7.08 -15.23
CA THR A 140 -0.85 -8.49 -15.56
C THR A 140 -1.64 -9.41 -14.63
N LEU A 141 -2.21 -10.48 -15.20
CA LEU A 141 -2.95 -11.50 -14.45
C LEU A 141 -2.41 -12.89 -14.79
N ARG A 142 -1.41 -13.35 -14.03
CA ARG A 142 -0.78 -14.66 -14.23
C ARG A 142 -1.00 -15.59 -13.04
N ILE A 143 -1.46 -16.81 -13.33
CA ILE A 143 -1.56 -17.92 -12.38
C ILE A 143 -0.36 -18.85 -12.63
N ASN A 144 0.48 -19.06 -11.62
CA ASN A 144 1.73 -19.82 -11.70
C ASN A 144 1.65 -21.09 -10.86
N GLY A 145 2.47 -22.09 -11.18
CA GLY A 145 2.54 -23.35 -10.43
C GLY A 145 1.43 -24.34 -10.79
N GLU A 146 1.39 -25.48 -10.10
CA GLU A 146 0.42 -26.54 -10.36
C GLU A 146 -1.01 -26.23 -9.87
N ILE A 147 -1.17 -25.30 -8.92
CA ILE A 147 -2.48 -24.83 -8.45
C ILE A 147 -2.41 -23.34 -8.12
N GLY A 148 -3.42 -22.58 -8.54
CA GLY A 148 -3.52 -21.17 -8.15
C GLY A 148 -4.85 -20.53 -8.53
N GLN A 149 -5.18 -19.45 -7.83
CA GLN A 149 -6.44 -18.73 -8.00
C GLN A 149 -6.24 -17.21 -7.84
N ARG A 150 -7.02 -16.44 -8.60
CA ARG A 150 -7.06 -14.98 -8.54
C ARG A 150 -8.52 -14.53 -8.55
N SER A 151 -8.90 -13.65 -7.63
CA SER A 151 -10.26 -13.15 -7.50
C SER A 151 -10.30 -11.69 -7.11
N TRP A 152 -11.37 -11.00 -7.45
CA TRP A 152 -11.59 -9.58 -7.17
C TRP A 152 -13.07 -9.24 -7.30
N SER A 153 -13.50 -8.15 -6.67
CA SER A 153 -14.86 -7.63 -6.78
C SER A 153 -14.92 -6.50 -7.80
N ILE A 154 -15.93 -6.51 -8.66
CA ILE A 154 -16.30 -5.37 -9.50
C ILE A 154 -17.63 -4.77 -9.02
N HIS A 155 -17.88 -3.49 -9.29
CA HIS A 155 -19.19 -2.88 -9.12
C HIS A 155 -19.89 -2.73 -10.46
N LEU A 156 -21.19 -3.02 -10.49
CA LEU A 156 -22.09 -2.82 -11.63
C LEU A 156 -23.31 -2.00 -11.20
N THR A 157 -23.82 -1.14 -12.09
CA THR A 157 -25.12 -0.47 -11.90
C THR A 157 -26.28 -1.47 -11.95
N ALA A 158 -27.49 -1.04 -11.58
CA ALA A 158 -28.68 -1.89 -11.69
C ALA A 158 -29.00 -2.21 -13.16
N GLU A 159 -28.74 -1.24 -14.03
CA GLU A 159 -28.89 -1.29 -15.47
C GLU A 159 -27.87 -2.26 -16.10
N GLN A 160 -26.61 -2.25 -15.65
CA GLN A 160 -25.57 -3.21 -16.05
C GLN A 160 -25.88 -4.63 -15.60
N ALA A 161 -26.32 -4.83 -14.36
CA ALA A 161 -26.64 -6.15 -13.84
C ALA A 161 -27.89 -6.80 -14.48
N ALA A 162 -28.79 -6.01 -15.05
CA ALA A 162 -30.01 -6.47 -15.70
C ALA A 162 -29.85 -6.69 -17.23
N ALA A 163 -28.77 -6.21 -17.84
CA ALA A 163 -28.56 -6.29 -19.28
C ALA A 163 -28.13 -7.70 -19.74
N PRO A 164 -28.55 -8.15 -20.94
CA PRO A 164 -27.88 -9.23 -21.65
C PRO A 164 -26.39 -8.91 -21.77
N THR A 165 -25.55 -9.83 -21.29
CA THR A 165 -24.12 -9.61 -21.09
C THR A 165 -23.32 -10.83 -21.55
N LYS A 166 -22.21 -10.61 -22.24
CA LYS A 166 -21.24 -11.67 -22.59
C LYS A 166 -19.94 -11.44 -21.84
N LEU A 167 -19.33 -12.50 -21.31
CA LEU A 167 -17.96 -12.45 -20.84
C LEU A 167 -17.02 -12.73 -22.02
N HIS A 168 -16.10 -11.79 -22.26
CA HIS A 168 -14.93 -11.99 -23.09
C HIS A 168 -13.73 -12.20 -22.16
N PHE A 169 -12.88 -13.18 -22.48
CA PHE A 169 -11.54 -13.31 -21.92
C PHE A 169 -10.60 -13.96 -22.92
N SER A 170 -9.30 -13.68 -22.78
CA SER A 170 -8.24 -14.33 -23.55
C SER A 170 -7.20 -14.87 -22.59
N TYR A 171 -6.65 -16.06 -22.88
CA TYR A 171 -5.52 -16.60 -22.12
C TYR A 171 -4.47 -17.23 -23.03
N GLN A 172 -3.23 -17.22 -22.56
CA GLN A 172 -2.13 -18.03 -23.09
C GLN A 172 -1.47 -18.79 -21.95
N ASN A 173 -0.92 -19.97 -22.23
CA ASN A 173 -0.22 -20.78 -21.22
C ASN A 173 1.18 -21.20 -21.67
N SER A 174 1.99 -21.60 -20.70
CA SER A 174 3.29 -22.21 -20.95
C SER A 174 3.16 -23.46 -21.83
N VAL A 175 4.10 -23.64 -22.77
CA VAL A 175 4.20 -24.83 -23.64
C VAL A 175 4.40 -26.14 -22.85
N PHE A 176 4.85 -26.00 -21.61
CA PHE A 176 5.08 -27.07 -20.65
C PHE A 176 3.81 -27.58 -19.94
N VAL A 177 2.66 -26.91 -20.07
CA VAL A 177 1.38 -27.37 -19.50
C VAL A 177 0.82 -28.55 -20.30
N ALA A 178 0.35 -29.59 -19.62
CA ALA A 178 -0.29 -30.78 -20.19
C ALA A 178 -1.80 -30.57 -20.40
N PRO A 179 -2.33 -30.40 -21.63
CA PRO A 179 -3.74 -30.06 -21.84
C PRO A 179 -4.72 -31.14 -21.37
N GLU A 180 -4.36 -32.41 -21.52
CA GLU A 180 -5.13 -33.56 -21.07
C GLU A 180 -5.45 -33.51 -19.56
N ALA A 181 -4.47 -33.09 -18.75
CA ALA A 181 -4.54 -33.10 -17.28
C ALA A 181 -4.86 -31.74 -16.64
N SER A 182 -4.65 -30.62 -17.35
CA SER A 182 -4.75 -29.26 -16.81
C SER A 182 -6.09 -28.59 -17.13
N ARG A 183 -6.65 -27.78 -16.21
CA ARG A 183 -7.96 -27.12 -16.35
C ARG A 183 -7.93 -25.66 -15.91
N LEU A 184 -8.62 -24.80 -16.66
CA LEU A 184 -8.93 -23.41 -16.30
C LEU A 184 -10.41 -23.32 -15.96
N SER A 185 -10.73 -22.72 -14.81
CA SER A 185 -12.10 -22.40 -14.41
C SER A 185 -12.30 -20.90 -14.23
N VAL A 186 -13.50 -20.43 -14.57
CA VAL A 186 -13.94 -19.05 -14.28
C VAL A 186 -15.28 -19.11 -13.55
N ASN A 187 -15.36 -18.40 -12.43
CA ASN A 187 -16.55 -18.31 -11.60
C ASN A 187 -16.94 -16.84 -11.40
N ILE A 188 -18.25 -16.57 -11.40
CA ILE A 188 -18.83 -15.26 -11.08
C ILE A 188 -19.89 -15.46 -9.99
N ASN A 189 -19.77 -14.76 -8.87
CA ASN A 189 -20.64 -14.92 -7.70
C ASN A 189 -20.79 -16.40 -7.27
N ASP A 190 -19.66 -17.12 -7.25
CA ASP A 190 -19.51 -18.56 -6.98
C ASP A 190 -20.17 -19.53 -7.98
N VAL A 191 -20.87 -19.03 -9.01
CA VAL A 191 -21.36 -19.84 -10.14
C VAL A 191 -20.20 -20.12 -11.11
N GLU A 192 -19.95 -21.38 -11.44
CA GLU A 192 -19.00 -21.76 -12.50
C GLU A 192 -19.59 -21.46 -13.89
N ILE A 193 -18.96 -20.53 -14.62
CA ILE A 193 -19.41 -20.11 -15.96
C ILE A 193 -18.50 -20.63 -17.08
N TYR A 194 -17.30 -21.10 -16.74
CA TYR A 194 -16.37 -21.76 -17.66
C TYR A 194 -15.56 -22.82 -16.92
N LYS A 195 -15.34 -23.96 -17.57
CA LYS A 195 -14.41 -25.01 -17.13
C LYS A 195 -13.98 -25.85 -18.34
N ASP A 196 -12.73 -25.71 -18.79
CA ASP A 196 -12.18 -26.54 -19.87
C ASP A 196 -10.66 -26.73 -19.71
N ARG A 197 -10.05 -27.51 -20.60
CA ARG A 197 -8.61 -27.74 -20.69
C ARG A 197 -7.82 -26.47 -21.03
N ILE A 198 -6.63 -26.38 -20.44
CA ILE A 198 -5.64 -25.36 -20.78
C ILE A 198 -4.89 -25.82 -22.03
N SER A 199 -5.09 -25.16 -23.17
CA SER A 199 -4.59 -25.62 -24.49
C SER A 199 -4.16 -24.51 -25.45
N ALA A 200 -3.79 -23.35 -24.91
CA ALA A 200 -3.37 -22.14 -25.62
C ALA A 200 -1.85 -21.89 -25.49
N SER A 201 -1.02 -22.86 -25.89
CA SER A 201 0.45 -22.70 -25.91
C SER A 201 0.90 -21.81 -27.07
N ASP A 202 0.43 -22.13 -28.27
CA ASP A 202 1.02 -21.65 -29.53
C ASP A 202 0.57 -20.23 -29.90
N ARG A 203 -0.61 -19.84 -29.41
CA ARG A 203 -1.22 -18.52 -29.53
C ARG A 203 -2.27 -18.34 -28.43
N PRO A 204 -2.62 -17.11 -28.03
CA PRO A 204 -3.73 -16.87 -27.11
C PRO A 204 -5.05 -17.46 -27.64
N ALA A 205 -5.85 -18.01 -26.73
CA ALA A 205 -7.21 -18.48 -26.99
C ALA A 205 -8.23 -17.46 -26.46
N GLU A 206 -9.03 -16.92 -27.37
CA GLU A 206 -10.11 -15.97 -27.06
C GLU A 206 -11.43 -16.73 -26.87
N HIS A 207 -12.12 -16.43 -25.77
CA HIS A 207 -13.38 -17.04 -25.38
C HIS A 207 -14.47 -15.97 -25.21
N VAL A 208 -15.67 -16.27 -25.72
CA VAL A 208 -16.87 -15.44 -25.55
C VAL A 208 -17.99 -16.34 -25.00
N ILE A 209 -18.58 -15.92 -23.88
CA ILE A 209 -19.58 -16.72 -23.15
C ILE A 209 -20.79 -15.84 -22.85
N ASP A 210 -21.96 -16.19 -23.38
CA ASP A 210 -23.24 -15.59 -23.00
C ASP A 210 -23.53 -15.91 -21.53
N LEU A 211 -23.65 -14.90 -20.66
CA LEU A 211 -23.86 -15.11 -19.23
C LEU A 211 -25.35 -15.38 -18.92
N PRO A 212 -25.69 -16.46 -18.21
CA PRO A 212 -27.05 -16.69 -17.71
C PRO A 212 -27.60 -15.52 -16.88
N ALA A 213 -28.85 -15.14 -17.15
CA ALA A 213 -29.53 -14.06 -16.45
C ALA A 213 -29.61 -14.32 -14.94
N GLY A 214 -29.34 -13.29 -14.14
CA GLY A 214 -29.36 -13.35 -12.67
C GLY A 214 -28.06 -13.81 -11.99
N ILE A 215 -27.00 -14.16 -12.75
CA ILE A 215 -25.66 -14.33 -12.18
C ILE A 215 -25.09 -12.99 -11.71
N LEU A 216 -25.20 -11.95 -12.55
CA LEU A 216 -24.83 -10.58 -12.21
C LEU A 216 -25.87 -9.94 -11.29
N LYS A 217 -25.40 -9.12 -10.36
CA LYS A 217 -26.19 -8.43 -9.32
C LYS A 217 -25.88 -6.95 -9.34
N ALA A 218 -26.86 -6.11 -9.03
CA ALA A 218 -26.62 -4.69 -8.81
C ALA A 218 -25.65 -4.51 -7.63
N GLY A 219 -24.61 -3.71 -7.82
CA GLY A 219 -23.54 -3.53 -6.84
C GLY A 219 -22.37 -4.50 -7.02
N SER A 220 -21.90 -5.09 -5.91
CA SER A 220 -20.67 -5.89 -5.87
C SER A 220 -20.85 -7.29 -6.47
N ASN A 221 -19.95 -7.69 -7.37
CA ASN A 221 -19.88 -9.01 -7.98
C ASN A 221 -18.46 -9.56 -7.88
N VAL A 222 -18.28 -10.78 -7.35
CA VAL A 222 -16.96 -11.41 -7.23
C VAL A 222 -16.67 -12.21 -8.50
N ILE A 223 -15.55 -11.89 -9.16
CA ILE A 223 -14.97 -12.64 -10.28
C ILE A 223 -13.80 -13.47 -9.75
N ARG A 224 -13.64 -14.69 -10.27
CA ARG A 224 -12.60 -15.63 -9.86
C ARG A 224 -12.11 -16.45 -11.06
N PHE A 225 -10.81 -16.43 -11.30
CA PHE A 225 -10.11 -17.31 -12.24
C PHE A 225 -9.26 -18.30 -11.43
N GLY A 226 -9.34 -19.58 -11.76
CA GLY A 226 -8.56 -20.65 -11.12
C GLY A 226 -7.93 -21.58 -12.16
N ALA A 227 -6.71 -22.05 -11.90
CA ALA A 227 -6.05 -23.03 -12.74
C ALA A 227 -5.50 -24.20 -11.92
N ASP A 228 -5.75 -25.41 -12.40
CA ASP A 228 -5.04 -26.63 -12.02
C ASP A 228 -4.17 -27.04 -13.21
N GLN A 229 -2.85 -27.12 -13.03
CA GLN A 229 -1.87 -27.28 -14.10
C GLN A 229 -0.96 -28.47 -13.79
N ARG A 230 -0.69 -29.33 -14.78
CA ARG A 230 0.33 -30.38 -14.68
C ARG A 230 1.37 -30.17 -15.77
N HIS A 231 2.62 -30.48 -15.45
CA HIS A 231 3.72 -30.43 -16.40
C HIS A 231 3.64 -31.59 -17.40
N ARG A 232 4.09 -31.38 -18.65
CA ARG A 232 3.83 -32.31 -19.76
C ARG A 232 4.74 -33.54 -19.77
N THR A 233 6.02 -33.37 -19.44
CA THR A 233 7.05 -34.42 -19.52
C THR A 233 7.63 -34.77 -18.15
N ASP A 234 8.10 -33.75 -17.44
CA ASP A 234 8.85 -33.87 -16.19
C ASP A 234 7.93 -33.94 -14.97
N CYS A 235 8.42 -34.59 -13.91
CA CYS A 235 7.71 -34.83 -12.65
C CYS A 235 8.38 -34.15 -11.45
N THR A 236 9.18 -33.10 -11.67
CA THR A 236 9.99 -32.44 -10.62
C THR A 236 9.27 -31.23 -10.02
N ILE A 237 9.70 -30.76 -8.84
CA ILE A 237 9.16 -29.52 -8.24
C ILE A 237 9.65 -28.31 -9.04
N GLU A 238 10.89 -28.37 -9.55
CA GLU A 238 11.53 -27.36 -10.37
C GLU A 238 10.71 -27.07 -11.64
N SER A 239 10.19 -28.11 -12.31
CA SER A 239 9.33 -27.97 -13.50
C SER A 239 7.98 -27.28 -13.22
N THR A 240 7.55 -27.19 -11.94
CA THR A 240 6.30 -26.50 -11.60
C THR A 240 6.40 -24.98 -11.74
N PHE A 241 7.60 -24.40 -11.59
CA PHE A 241 7.83 -22.96 -11.78
C PHE A 241 7.76 -22.53 -13.26
N GLU A 242 7.89 -23.48 -14.18
CA GLU A 242 7.69 -23.27 -15.63
C GLU A 242 6.21 -23.29 -16.04
N LEU A 243 5.30 -23.71 -15.13
CA LEU A 243 3.86 -23.71 -15.35
C LEU A 243 3.26 -22.35 -15.07
N TRP A 244 2.61 -21.78 -16.08
CA TRP A 244 1.83 -20.56 -15.96
C TRP A 244 0.70 -20.53 -16.98
N THR A 245 -0.40 -19.90 -16.58
CA THR A 245 -1.48 -19.42 -17.46
C THR A 245 -1.64 -17.93 -17.20
N ALA A 246 -1.48 -17.13 -18.25
CA ALA A 246 -1.67 -15.68 -18.23
C ALA A 246 -3.02 -15.35 -18.88
N ILE A 247 -3.84 -14.60 -18.16
CA ILE A 247 -5.08 -14.00 -18.65
C ILE A 247 -4.74 -12.58 -19.10
N ASP A 248 -5.18 -12.23 -20.29
CA ASP A 248 -4.94 -10.96 -20.99
C ASP A 248 -5.93 -9.89 -20.48
N PRO A 249 -5.50 -8.84 -19.76
CA PRO A 249 -6.39 -7.84 -19.18
C PRO A 249 -7.14 -7.01 -20.24
N GLU A 250 -6.47 -6.64 -21.34
CA GLU A 250 -7.04 -5.87 -22.46
C GLU A 250 -8.15 -6.65 -23.16
N LYS A 251 -8.09 -7.98 -23.15
CA LYS A 251 -9.12 -8.84 -23.73
C LYS A 251 -10.10 -9.45 -22.72
N THR A 252 -10.06 -9.02 -21.45
CA THR A 252 -10.92 -9.56 -20.38
C THR A 252 -11.95 -8.53 -19.92
N TYR A 253 -13.09 -8.50 -20.61
CA TYR A 253 -14.18 -7.55 -20.42
C TYR A 253 -15.57 -8.22 -20.44
N LEU A 254 -16.55 -7.60 -19.77
CA LEU A 254 -17.97 -7.83 -20.08
C LEU A 254 -18.36 -6.96 -21.29
N SER A 255 -19.21 -7.47 -22.18
CA SER A 255 -19.86 -6.70 -23.24
C SER A 255 -21.38 -6.69 -23.06
N PHE A 256 -22.03 -5.55 -23.31
CA PHE A 256 -23.45 -5.30 -23.14
C PHE A 256 -24.12 -4.92 -24.48
N ASP A 257 -25.28 -5.52 -24.79
CA ASP A 257 -25.95 -5.32 -26.09
C ASP A 257 -26.62 -3.92 -26.27
N ASP A 258 -26.84 -3.12 -25.22
CA ASP A 258 -27.30 -1.72 -25.31
C ASP A 258 -26.26 -0.74 -24.74
N PRO A 259 -25.64 0.15 -25.55
CA PRO A 259 -24.62 1.09 -25.07
C PRO A 259 -25.14 2.13 -24.07
N LYS A 260 -26.45 2.30 -23.88
CA LYS A 260 -27.01 3.15 -22.81
C LYS A 260 -26.73 2.62 -21.41
N VAL A 261 -26.41 1.33 -21.28
CA VAL A 261 -26.21 0.63 -20.01
C VAL A 261 -25.02 1.18 -19.20
N SER A 262 -24.02 1.76 -19.87
CA SER A 262 -22.85 2.39 -19.22
C SER A 262 -23.05 3.86 -18.82
N ARG A 263 -24.28 4.39 -18.90
CA ARG A 263 -24.60 5.73 -18.39
C ARG A 263 -24.67 5.74 -16.87
N LEU A 264 -23.75 6.44 -16.23
CA LEU A 264 -23.80 6.77 -14.81
C LEU A 264 -24.83 7.87 -14.56
N ASN A 265 -25.67 7.73 -13.53
CA ASN A 265 -26.79 8.64 -13.21
C ASN A 265 -26.82 9.08 -11.72
N ARG A 266 -26.27 8.28 -10.81
CA ARG A 266 -26.22 8.50 -9.35
C ARG A 266 -24.78 8.56 -8.87
N LEU A 267 -24.53 9.22 -7.73
CA LEU A 267 -23.18 9.27 -7.13
C LEU A 267 -22.67 7.88 -6.70
N ASP A 268 -23.56 6.96 -6.34
CA ASP A 268 -23.19 5.56 -6.04
C ASP A 268 -22.64 4.84 -7.30
N ASP A 269 -23.11 5.23 -8.49
CA ASP A 269 -22.65 4.68 -9.76
C ASP A 269 -21.17 5.05 -10.06
N LEU A 270 -20.54 5.96 -9.28
CA LEU A 270 -19.10 6.23 -9.36
C LEU A 270 -18.25 4.99 -9.04
N ARG A 271 -18.79 4.06 -8.25
CA ARG A 271 -18.19 2.72 -8.04
C ARG A 271 -18.16 1.91 -9.33
N ALA A 272 -19.06 2.21 -10.26
CA ALA A 272 -19.14 1.58 -11.57
C ALA A 272 -18.33 2.32 -12.66
N VAL A 273 -17.43 3.25 -12.35
CA VAL A 273 -16.42 3.75 -13.33
C VAL A 273 -15.52 2.61 -13.81
N GLY A 274 -15.05 1.76 -12.88
CA GLY A 274 -14.25 0.58 -13.20
C GLY A 274 -12.82 0.91 -13.64
N VAL A 275 -12.27 0.06 -14.51
CA VAL A 275 -10.86 0.11 -14.96
C VAL A 275 -10.73 0.14 -16.48
N ASP A 276 -9.55 0.53 -16.95
CA ASP A 276 -9.08 0.43 -18.33
C ASP A 276 -8.54 -0.99 -18.66
N GLY A 277 -8.00 -1.16 -19.87
CA GLY A 277 -7.38 -2.41 -20.31
C GLY A 277 -6.09 -2.80 -19.57
N HIS A 278 -5.49 -1.90 -18.79
CA HIS A 278 -4.31 -2.13 -17.96
C HIS A 278 -4.66 -2.20 -16.46
N GLY A 279 -5.95 -2.18 -16.11
CA GLY A 279 -6.44 -2.26 -14.74
C GLY A 279 -6.37 -0.97 -13.92
N ASN A 280 -6.21 0.20 -14.56
CA ASN A 280 -6.15 1.52 -13.92
C ASN A 280 -7.47 2.29 -14.01
N THR A 281 -7.64 3.31 -13.16
CA THR A 281 -8.79 4.23 -13.15
C THR A 281 -8.30 5.68 -13.13
N ARG A 282 -8.72 6.52 -14.07
CA ARG A 282 -8.23 7.91 -14.18
C ARG A 282 -9.35 8.93 -13.99
N PHE A 283 -9.23 9.76 -12.95
CA PHE A 283 -10.15 10.87 -12.69
C PHE A 283 -9.61 12.16 -13.31
N ARG A 284 -10.25 12.60 -14.40
CA ARG A 284 -9.85 13.78 -15.17
C ARG A 284 -10.65 14.99 -14.72
N LEU A 285 -10.05 15.82 -13.86
CA LEU A 285 -10.70 16.97 -13.24
C LEU A 285 -10.56 18.20 -14.16
N ILE A 286 -11.66 18.56 -14.80
CA ILE A 286 -11.73 19.70 -15.71
C ILE A 286 -12.12 20.94 -14.90
N VAL A 287 -11.16 21.85 -14.68
CA VAL A 287 -11.29 23.00 -13.79
C VAL A 287 -10.83 24.28 -14.51
N PRO A 288 -11.72 25.03 -15.17
CA PRO A 288 -11.33 26.23 -15.91
C PRO A 288 -10.69 27.32 -15.04
N ALA A 289 -11.14 27.43 -13.79
CA ALA A 289 -10.63 28.37 -12.79
C ALA A 289 -9.62 27.74 -11.82
N LEU A 290 -8.78 26.80 -12.28
CA LEU A 290 -7.80 26.09 -11.44
C LEU A 290 -6.87 27.02 -10.64
N ASP A 291 -6.56 28.20 -11.20
CA ASP A 291 -5.69 29.22 -10.61
C ASP A 291 -6.38 30.06 -9.51
N GLN A 292 -7.65 29.78 -9.19
CA GLN A 292 -8.44 30.59 -8.26
C GLN A 292 -8.07 30.36 -6.78
N ILE A 293 -7.90 31.47 -6.06
CA ILE A 293 -7.60 31.47 -4.61
C ILE A 293 -8.69 30.69 -3.85
N GLY A 294 -8.28 29.65 -3.13
CA GLY A 294 -9.16 28.78 -2.34
C GLY A 294 -9.71 27.56 -3.09
N ALA A 295 -9.54 27.46 -4.41
CA ALA A 295 -9.96 26.27 -5.17
C ALA A 295 -9.17 25.01 -4.73
N THR A 296 -7.88 25.16 -4.42
CA THR A 296 -6.98 24.03 -4.14
C THR A 296 -7.42 23.16 -2.95
N ASP A 297 -7.77 23.75 -1.80
CA ASP A 297 -8.23 22.98 -0.63
C ASP A 297 -9.53 22.20 -0.95
N VAL A 298 -10.45 22.83 -1.68
CA VAL A 298 -11.73 22.25 -2.12
C VAL A 298 -11.51 21.08 -3.08
N LEU A 299 -10.61 21.23 -4.05
CA LEU A 299 -10.24 20.19 -5.01
C LEU A 299 -9.51 19.03 -4.34
N MET A 300 -8.57 19.30 -3.42
CA MET A 300 -7.87 18.26 -2.65
C MET A 300 -8.78 17.53 -1.66
N ARG A 301 -9.93 18.11 -1.27
CA ARG A 301 -10.98 17.36 -0.54
C ARG A 301 -11.85 16.51 -1.47
N LEU A 302 -12.20 17.03 -2.66
CA LEU A 302 -12.96 16.29 -3.67
C LEU A 302 -12.21 15.04 -4.16
N THR A 303 -10.91 15.12 -4.43
CA THR A 303 -10.12 13.99 -4.94
C THR A 303 -10.06 12.84 -3.93
N GLN A 304 -9.90 13.14 -2.64
CA GLN A 304 -10.01 12.16 -1.56
C GLN A 304 -11.41 11.53 -1.47
N ALA A 305 -12.48 12.34 -1.60
CA ALA A 305 -13.85 11.85 -1.56
C ALA A 305 -14.19 10.94 -2.76
N LEU A 306 -13.74 11.30 -3.97
CA LEU A 306 -13.81 10.46 -5.17
C LEU A 306 -13.02 9.15 -4.99
N SER A 307 -11.82 9.23 -4.39
CA SER A 307 -10.95 8.08 -4.12
C SER A 307 -11.60 7.04 -3.21
N LEU A 308 -12.32 7.52 -2.18
CA LEU A 308 -13.08 6.68 -1.26
C LEU A 308 -14.37 6.15 -1.87
N MET A 309 -15.10 6.98 -2.62
CA MET A 309 -16.33 6.56 -3.28
C MET A 309 -16.06 5.46 -4.30
N SER A 310 -15.05 5.61 -5.17
CA SER A 310 -14.73 4.62 -6.20
C SER A 310 -14.29 3.27 -5.61
N GLY A 311 -13.43 3.32 -4.58
CA GLY A 311 -12.73 2.17 -4.01
C GLY A 311 -11.74 1.51 -4.98
N MET A 312 -11.31 2.19 -6.06
CA MET A 312 -10.46 1.58 -7.10
C MET A 312 -8.99 1.46 -6.65
N PRO A 313 -8.34 0.30 -6.85
CA PRO A 313 -7.00 0.05 -6.30
C PRO A 313 -5.88 0.83 -7.01
N ASN A 314 -6.04 1.05 -8.32
CA ASN A 314 -5.04 1.64 -9.21
C ASN A 314 -5.55 2.99 -9.77
N GLN A 315 -5.84 3.95 -8.89
CA GLN A 315 -6.47 5.22 -9.29
C GLN A 315 -5.50 6.41 -9.28
N SER A 316 -5.55 7.20 -10.36
CA SER A 316 -4.82 8.48 -10.50
C SER A 316 -5.75 9.64 -10.82
N PHE A 317 -5.26 10.86 -10.57
CA PHE A 317 -5.96 12.12 -10.79
C PHE A 317 -5.19 12.98 -11.77
N ASP A 318 -5.91 13.70 -12.63
CA ASP A 318 -5.36 14.46 -13.75
C ASP A 318 -6.13 15.78 -13.92
N PHE A 319 -5.52 16.91 -13.58
CA PHE A 319 -6.13 18.24 -13.69
C PHE A 319 -5.91 18.83 -15.08
N GLN A 320 -6.98 19.36 -15.68
CA GLN A 320 -6.92 20.04 -16.97
C GLN A 320 -7.79 21.31 -16.93
N LYS A 321 -7.30 22.45 -17.44
CA LYS A 321 -8.11 23.69 -17.56
C LYS A 321 -9.16 23.60 -18.68
N SER A 322 -9.01 22.66 -19.61
CA SER A 322 -9.96 22.33 -20.67
C SER A 322 -9.81 20.84 -21.06
N PRO A 323 -10.87 20.16 -21.52
CA PRO A 323 -10.82 18.72 -21.77
C PRO A 323 -10.08 18.39 -23.07
N GLN A 324 -9.06 17.53 -22.98
CA GLN A 324 -8.23 17.13 -24.11
C GLN A 324 -8.58 15.72 -24.61
N GLY A 325 -8.88 15.57 -25.91
CA GLY A 325 -9.20 14.26 -26.51
C GLY A 325 -10.53 13.64 -26.04
N PRO A 326 -10.84 12.41 -26.51
CA PRO A 326 -12.01 11.67 -26.06
C PRO A 326 -11.86 11.15 -24.63
N LEU A 327 -12.98 10.73 -24.01
CA LEU A 327 -12.95 9.86 -22.85
C LEU A 327 -12.52 8.43 -23.28
N GLN A 328 -11.67 7.79 -22.49
CA GLN A 328 -11.29 6.37 -22.64
C GLN A 328 -12.01 5.48 -21.60
N ALA A 329 -11.93 4.15 -21.76
CA ALA A 329 -12.43 3.23 -20.74
C ALA A 329 -11.61 3.36 -19.44
N GLY A 330 -12.24 3.16 -18.27
CA GLY A 330 -11.61 3.40 -16.97
C GLY A 330 -11.44 4.87 -16.59
N GLU A 331 -11.74 5.83 -17.49
CA GLU A 331 -11.73 7.25 -17.18
C GLU A 331 -13.09 7.75 -16.65
N LEU A 332 -13.04 8.76 -15.77
CA LEU A 332 -14.17 9.65 -15.52
C LEU A 332 -13.72 11.10 -15.66
N MET A 333 -14.34 11.85 -16.57
CA MET A 333 -14.23 13.31 -16.58
C MET A 333 -15.16 13.93 -15.54
N VAL A 334 -14.58 14.80 -14.70
CA VAL A 334 -15.23 15.49 -13.58
C VAL A 334 -15.06 16.99 -13.76
N PHE A 335 -16.14 17.70 -14.11
CA PHE A 335 -16.13 19.14 -14.32
C PHE A 335 -16.43 19.86 -13.01
N VAL A 336 -15.58 20.83 -12.65
CA VAL A 336 -15.66 21.55 -11.35
C VAL A 336 -15.50 23.06 -11.58
N GLY A 337 -16.47 23.85 -11.15
CA GLY A 337 -16.46 25.31 -11.28
C GLY A 337 -17.86 25.93 -11.23
N THR A 338 -17.95 27.26 -11.32
CA THR A 338 -19.25 27.95 -11.40
C THR A 338 -19.96 27.74 -12.75
N PRO A 339 -21.28 28.00 -12.86
CA PRO A 339 -21.99 27.90 -14.13
C PRO A 339 -21.41 28.78 -15.25
N GLU A 340 -20.81 29.92 -14.90
CA GLU A 340 -20.19 30.82 -15.88
C GLU A 340 -18.86 30.26 -16.40
N GLU A 341 -18.06 29.65 -15.52
CA GLU A 341 -16.82 28.93 -15.88
C GLU A 341 -17.08 27.68 -16.72
N LEU A 342 -18.14 26.91 -16.40
CA LEU A 342 -18.40 25.61 -17.04
C LEU A 342 -19.23 25.68 -18.31
N ARG A 343 -20.10 26.68 -18.51
CA ARG A 343 -21.00 26.75 -19.67
C ARG A 343 -20.29 26.75 -21.06
N PRO A 344 -19.06 27.29 -21.23
CA PRO A 344 -18.31 27.14 -22.48
C PRO A 344 -17.92 25.68 -22.83
N LEU A 345 -17.87 24.79 -21.83
CA LEU A 345 -17.46 23.39 -21.99
C LEU A 345 -18.65 22.43 -21.90
N LEU A 346 -19.61 22.72 -21.02
CA LEU A 346 -20.85 21.96 -20.83
C LEU A 346 -22.07 22.90 -21.06
N PRO A 347 -22.53 23.07 -22.32
CA PRO A 347 -23.67 23.95 -22.62
C PRO A 347 -24.99 23.47 -22.01
N ASN A 348 -25.12 22.17 -21.71
CA ASN A 348 -26.30 21.53 -21.14
C ASN A 348 -26.27 21.45 -19.60
N LEU A 349 -25.48 22.28 -18.92
CA LEU A 349 -25.42 22.33 -17.46
C LEU A 349 -26.80 22.64 -16.84
N THR A 350 -27.13 22.00 -15.71
CA THR A 350 -28.45 22.19 -15.07
C THR A 350 -28.63 23.62 -14.55
N ALA A 351 -29.76 24.26 -14.88
CA ALA A 351 -30.05 25.63 -14.44
C ALA A 351 -30.11 25.81 -12.90
N ALA A 352 -30.30 24.72 -12.16
CA ALA A 352 -30.25 24.69 -10.70
C ALA A 352 -28.86 25.11 -10.14
N ALA A 353 -27.77 24.85 -10.88
CA ALA A 353 -26.41 25.22 -10.49
C ALA A 353 -26.21 26.74 -10.35
N SER A 354 -27.08 27.56 -10.98
CA SER A 354 -27.09 29.02 -10.83
C SER A 354 -27.79 29.52 -9.55
N SER A 355 -28.35 28.62 -8.72
CA SER A 355 -29.07 28.97 -7.49
C SER A 355 -28.62 28.17 -6.26
N ALA A 356 -28.11 26.95 -6.45
CA ALA A 356 -27.54 26.11 -5.41
C ALA A 356 -26.34 25.34 -5.97
N ALA A 357 -25.50 24.77 -5.09
CA ALA A 357 -24.47 23.82 -5.53
C ALA A 357 -25.10 22.44 -5.76
N VAL A 358 -24.82 21.84 -6.93
CA VAL A 358 -25.41 20.60 -7.42
C VAL A 358 -24.32 19.70 -8.01
N ALA A 359 -24.34 18.42 -7.67
CA ALA A 359 -23.65 17.38 -8.42
C ALA A 359 -24.66 16.72 -9.37
N SER A 360 -24.33 16.64 -10.66
CA SER A 360 -25.21 16.08 -11.69
C SER A 360 -24.42 15.39 -12.79
N PHE A 361 -24.96 14.30 -13.34
CA PHE A 361 -24.39 13.68 -14.54
C PHE A 361 -24.95 14.33 -15.81
N ALA A 362 -24.09 14.49 -16.82
CA ALA A 362 -24.44 14.99 -18.15
C ALA A 362 -23.79 14.13 -19.23
N GLU A 363 -24.31 14.17 -20.45
CA GLU A 363 -23.73 13.50 -21.61
C GLU A 363 -22.66 14.39 -22.25
N TYR A 364 -21.46 13.84 -22.49
CA TYR A 364 -20.32 14.64 -23.00
C TYR A 364 -20.48 14.96 -24.49
N PRO A 365 -20.44 16.25 -24.92
CA PRO A 365 -20.74 16.62 -26.31
C PRO A 365 -19.83 15.99 -27.39
N ALA A 366 -18.61 15.58 -27.05
CA ALA A 366 -17.67 14.96 -28.00
C ALA A 366 -17.65 13.41 -27.94
N ASN A 367 -18.25 12.78 -26.92
CA ASN A 367 -18.39 11.33 -26.80
C ASN A 367 -19.87 11.00 -26.53
N ALA A 368 -20.66 10.79 -27.59
CA ALA A 368 -22.04 10.33 -27.44
C ALA A 368 -22.10 9.02 -26.63
N GLY A 369 -23.00 8.95 -25.66
CA GLY A 369 -23.11 7.84 -24.70
C GLY A 369 -22.34 8.02 -23.39
N ALA A 370 -21.28 8.84 -23.35
CA ALA A 370 -20.43 8.97 -22.17
C ALA A 370 -21.02 9.91 -21.11
N SER A 371 -21.23 9.40 -19.88
CA SER A 371 -21.58 10.22 -18.71
C SER A 371 -20.35 10.93 -18.14
N VAL A 372 -20.48 12.23 -17.87
CA VAL A 372 -19.51 13.03 -17.10
C VAL A 372 -20.15 13.59 -15.86
N LEU A 373 -19.39 13.70 -14.77
CA LEU A 373 -19.86 14.27 -13.51
C LEU A 373 -19.60 15.78 -13.52
N ALA A 374 -20.62 16.61 -13.35
CA ALA A 374 -20.50 18.04 -13.16
C ALA A 374 -20.84 18.42 -11.72
N LEU A 375 -19.88 18.99 -10.99
CA LEU A 375 -20.07 19.64 -9.70
C LEU A 375 -20.04 21.15 -9.91
N SER A 376 -21.17 21.82 -9.77
CA SER A 376 -21.26 23.26 -10.03
C SER A 376 -22.20 23.97 -9.06
N GLY A 377 -21.90 25.23 -8.76
CA GLY A 377 -22.71 26.05 -7.86
C GLY A 377 -22.42 27.54 -8.04
N PRO A 378 -23.25 28.43 -7.46
CA PRO A 378 -23.19 29.88 -7.72
C PRO A 378 -21.92 30.56 -7.18
N SER A 379 -21.11 29.87 -6.38
CA SER A 379 -19.79 30.33 -5.94
C SER A 379 -18.94 29.17 -5.41
N TRP A 380 -17.62 29.35 -5.36
CA TRP A 380 -16.70 28.36 -4.79
C TRP A 380 -17.00 28.00 -3.31
N PRO A 381 -17.39 28.92 -2.41
CA PRO A 381 -17.88 28.55 -1.08
C PRO A 381 -19.15 27.69 -1.06
N ALA A 382 -20.07 27.86 -2.03
CA ALA A 382 -21.22 26.97 -2.16
C ALA A 382 -20.80 25.57 -2.67
N LEU A 383 -19.85 25.54 -3.61
CA LEU A 383 -19.26 24.31 -4.15
C LEU A 383 -18.45 23.54 -3.10
N GLN A 384 -17.75 24.25 -2.21
CA GLN A 384 -17.15 23.68 -1.00
C GLN A 384 -18.21 23.01 -0.12
N GLY A 385 -19.35 23.67 0.17
CA GLY A 385 -20.42 23.07 0.97
C GLY A 385 -20.98 21.77 0.37
N LEU A 386 -21.09 21.67 -0.96
CA LEU A 386 -21.44 20.44 -1.66
C LEU A 386 -20.36 19.35 -1.45
N ILE A 387 -19.10 19.69 -1.71
CA ILE A 387 -17.96 18.76 -1.60
C ILE A 387 -17.75 18.30 -0.15
N ASP A 388 -17.99 19.19 0.83
CA ASP A 388 -17.94 18.88 2.25
C ASP A 388 -19.04 17.88 2.66
N SER A 389 -20.24 17.99 2.08
CA SER A 389 -21.33 17.02 2.30
C SER A 389 -21.05 15.67 1.63
N PHE A 390 -20.46 15.67 0.43
CA PHE A 390 -20.04 14.44 -0.28
C PHE A 390 -18.91 13.74 0.48
N ALA A 391 -17.88 14.47 0.90
CA ALA A 391 -16.80 13.96 1.74
C ALA A 391 -17.34 13.36 3.05
N ALA A 392 -18.27 14.04 3.74
CA ALA A 392 -18.91 13.52 4.96
C ALA A 392 -19.78 12.28 4.74
N SER A 393 -20.22 12.00 3.49
CA SER A 393 -20.97 10.78 3.16
C SER A 393 -20.10 9.53 2.94
N VAL A 394 -18.82 9.72 2.62
CA VAL A 394 -17.85 8.63 2.36
C VAL A 394 -16.82 8.46 3.47
N ASP A 395 -16.59 9.50 4.28
CA ASP A 395 -15.68 9.47 5.42
C ASP A 395 -16.31 8.69 6.60
N THR A 396 -15.80 7.49 6.84
CA THR A 396 -16.28 6.60 7.92
C THR A 396 -15.78 7.05 9.29
N THR A 397 -16.25 8.22 9.72
CA THR A 397 -15.97 8.87 11.01
C THR A 397 -16.57 8.14 12.22
N GLY A 398 -17.17 6.96 12.03
CA GLY A 398 -17.83 6.17 13.06
C GLY A 398 -16.94 5.89 14.27
N THR A 399 -17.56 5.86 15.45
CA THR A 399 -16.90 5.55 16.73
C THR A 399 -16.56 4.07 16.90
N GLN A 400 -17.05 3.20 16.01
CA GLN A 400 -16.66 1.81 15.94
C GLN A 400 -15.29 1.66 15.28
N ARG A 401 -14.48 0.74 15.81
CA ARG A 401 -13.21 0.40 15.18
C ARG A 401 -13.46 -0.34 13.86
N ARG A 402 -12.59 -0.09 12.89
CA ARG A 402 -12.58 -0.77 11.59
C ARG A 402 -11.97 -2.16 11.77
N GLU A 403 -12.74 -3.22 11.56
CA GLU A 403 -12.28 -4.61 11.71
C GLU A 403 -11.81 -5.26 10.39
N THR A 404 -11.94 -4.58 9.25
CA THR A 404 -11.43 -5.03 7.94
C THR A 404 -10.83 -3.91 7.09
N LEU A 405 -9.76 -4.20 6.35
CA LEU A 405 -9.18 -3.36 5.31
C LEU A 405 -9.84 -3.64 3.96
N ALA A 406 -10.16 -2.58 3.21
CA ALA A 406 -10.86 -2.66 1.93
C ALA A 406 -9.95 -3.29 0.86
N THR A 407 -10.15 -4.57 0.59
CA THR A 407 -9.36 -5.37 -0.38
C THR A 407 -10.23 -6.20 -1.31
N ALA A 408 -11.56 -6.20 -1.16
CA ALA A 408 -12.48 -6.94 -2.01
C ALA A 408 -12.25 -6.63 -3.50
N ASN A 409 -12.05 -5.35 -3.86
CA ASN A 409 -11.82 -4.91 -5.24
C ASN A 409 -10.51 -5.42 -5.89
N TRP A 410 -9.66 -6.17 -5.17
CA TRP A 410 -8.46 -6.81 -5.73
C TRP A 410 -8.10 -8.20 -5.15
N ARG A 411 -8.83 -8.72 -4.14
CA ARG A 411 -8.76 -10.15 -3.70
C ARG A 411 -10.11 -10.89 -3.73
N GLY A 412 -11.24 -10.19 -3.84
CA GLY A 412 -12.60 -10.74 -3.76
C GLY A 412 -13.16 -10.84 -2.33
N LEU A 413 -12.32 -10.52 -1.33
CA LEU A 413 -12.66 -10.46 0.09
C LEU A 413 -11.93 -9.27 0.74
N ASP A 414 -12.53 -8.66 1.77
CA ASP A 414 -11.88 -7.66 2.61
C ASP A 414 -11.00 -8.31 3.68
N THR A 415 -9.82 -7.73 3.93
CA THR A 415 -8.76 -8.32 4.75
C THR A 415 -9.01 -8.04 6.24
N PRO A 416 -9.12 -9.03 7.13
CA PRO A 416 -9.31 -8.80 8.58
C PRO A 416 -8.19 -7.94 9.20
N PHE A 417 -8.54 -6.96 10.02
CA PHE A 417 -7.63 -5.94 10.55
C PHE A 417 -7.40 -6.15 12.05
N LEU A 418 -6.21 -6.65 12.42
CA LEU A 418 -5.93 -7.21 13.74
C LEU A 418 -5.17 -6.22 14.63
N PHE A 419 -5.67 -5.99 15.86
CA PHE A 419 -5.17 -4.96 16.78
C PHE A 419 -4.50 -5.51 18.06
N SER A 420 -4.59 -6.82 18.29
CA SER A 420 -4.21 -7.55 19.49
C SER A 420 -4.22 -9.05 19.17
N ASN A 421 -4.16 -9.92 20.20
CA ASN A 421 -4.44 -11.34 20.02
C ASN A 421 -5.77 -11.58 19.28
N SER A 422 -5.78 -12.51 18.34
CA SER A 422 -6.93 -12.89 17.50
C SER A 422 -6.71 -14.26 16.86
N VAL A 423 -7.78 -15.00 16.59
CA VAL A 423 -7.76 -16.30 15.89
C VAL A 423 -8.72 -16.23 14.70
N LEU A 424 -8.28 -16.69 13.53
CA LEU A 424 -9.05 -16.68 12.28
C LEU A 424 -9.00 -18.05 11.59
N ASP A 425 -10.15 -18.60 11.22
CA ASP A 425 -10.23 -19.83 10.42
C ASP A 425 -9.86 -19.56 8.96
N PHE A 426 -9.16 -20.49 8.31
CA PHE A 426 -8.75 -20.40 6.90
C PHE A 426 -9.96 -20.22 5.96
N SER A 427 -11.09 -20.86 6.27
CA SER A 427 -12.36 -20.68 5.57
C SER A 427 -12.89 -19.24 5.62
N SER A 428 -12.72 -18.54 6.75
CA SER A 428 -13.06 -17.10 6.89
C SER A 428 -12.11 -16.18 6.12
N LEU A 429 -10.89 -16.65 5.86
CA LEU A 429 -9.85 -15.99 5.06
C LEU A 429 -9.93 -16.32 3.55
N GLY A 430 -10.97 -17.05 3.12
CA GLY A 430 -11.23 -17.43 1.73
C GLY A 430 -10.61 -18.76 1.28
N ILE A 431 -9.89 -19.47 2.15
CA ILE A 431 -9.26 -20.77 1.85
C ILE A 431 -10.21 -21.91 2.28
N GLN A 432 -10.84 -22.54 1.30
CA GLN A 432 -11.71 -23.70 1.54
C GLN A 432 -10.91 -25.00 1.70
N SER A 433 -11.54 -26.03 2.26
CA SER A 433 -10.97 -27.38 2.30
C SER A 433 -10.80 -27.92 0.88
N GLN A 434 -9.58 -28.33 0.51
CA GLN A 434 -9.25 -28.79 -0.83
C GLN A 434 -8.19 -29.89 -0.85
N GLU A 435 -8.37 -30.83 -1.78
CA GLU A 435 -7.42 -31.89 -2.11
C GLU A 435 -6.49 -31.47 -3.26
N PHE A 436 -5.29 -32.05 -3.32
CA PHE A 436 -4.27 -31.72 -4.32
C PHE A 436 -3.45 -32.95 -4.73
N SER A 437 -3.33 -33.16 -6.05
CA SER A 437 -2.63 -34.30 -6.66
C SER A 437 -1.23 -33.98 -7.21
N GLY A 438 -0.79 -32.72 -7.17
CA GLY A 438 0.51 -32.29 -7.68
C GLY A 438 1.67 -32.38 -6.67
N ARG A 439 2.80 -31.80 -7.04
CA ARG A 439 4.08 -31.74 -6.30
C ARG A 439 4.25 -30.44 -5.50
N LEU A 440 3.78 -29.31 -6.02
CA LEU A 440 3.87 -28.01 -5.32
C LEU A 440 2.47 -27.42 -5.09
N PHE A 441 1.95 -27.64 -3.88
CA PHE A 441 0.74 -26.97 -3.42
C PHE A 441 1.06 -25.53 -3.04
N ARG A 442 0.19 -24.58 -3.40
CA ARG A 442 0.29 -23.17 -2.98
C ARG A 442 -1.08 -22.60 -2.64
N THR A 443 -1.16 -21.86 -1.53
CA THR A 443 -2.33 -21.03 -1.16
C THR A 443 -1.89 -19.75 -0.47
N GLU A 444 -2.73 -18.71 -0.47
CA GLU A 444 -2.37 -17.37 0.03
C GLU A 444 -3.56 -16.59 0.63
N PHE A 445 -3.41 -16.13 1.87
CA PHE A 445 -4.37 -15.25 2.57
C PHE A 445 -3.74 -13.91 2.94
N THR A 446 -4.55 -12.97 3.44
CA THR A 446 -4.08 -11.66 3.90
C THR A 446 -4.64 -11.33 5.28
N ILE A 447 -3.83 -10.65 6.11
CA ILE A 447 -4.26 -10.02 7.36
C ILE A 447 -3.73 -8.58 7.40
N GLY A 448 -4.42 -7.69 8.11
CA GLY A 448 -4.00 -6.32 8.34
C GLY A 448 -3.45 -6.14 9.76
N VAL A 449 -2.43 -5.27 9.93
CA VAL A 449 -1.99 -4.79 11.26
C VAL A 449 -1.87 -3.26 11.28
N PRO A 450 -2.13 -2.57 12.40
CA PRO A 450 -2.25 -1.11 12.43
C PRO A 450 -0.91 -0.38 12.30
N ALA A 451 -0.99 0.94 12.09
CA ALA A 451 0.14 1.88 12.04
C ALA A 451 1.12 1.79 13.23
N ASP A 452 0.63 1.34 14.37
CA ASP A 452 1.35 1.21 15.63
C ASP A 452 1.69 -0.23 16.01
N PHE A 453 1.65 -1.15 15.04
CA PHE A 453 2.26 -2.47 15.16
C PHE A 453 3.79 -2.33 15.30
N TYR A 454 4.35 -2.78 16.43
CA TYR A 454 5.80 -2.87 16.64
C TYR A 454 6.15 -4.29 17.10
N ALA A 455 6.86 -5.03 16.25
CA ALA A 455 7.22 -6.44 16.47
C ALA A 455 8.54 -6.85 15.78
N ASN A 456 9.42 -5.87 15.53
CA ASN A 456 10.54 -5.98 14.58
C ASN A 456 11.54 -7.10 14.92
N ALA A 457 11.70 -7.42 16.21
CA ALA A 457 12.61 -8.45 16.70
C ALA A 457 12.02 -9.35 17.80
N TYR A 458 10.75 -9.19 18.17
CA TYR A 458 10.11 -10.01 19.19
C TYR A 458 8.61 -10.28 18.91
N GLY A 459 8.28 -11.56 18.75
CA GLY A 459 6.92 -12.07 18.65
C GLY A 459 6.78 -13.20 17.63
N GLU A 460 5.89 -14.15 17.91
CA GLU A 460 5.56 -15.28 17.03
C GLU A 460 4.04 -15.33 16.78
N ALA A 461 3.62 -15.25 15.52
CA ALA A 461 2.30 -15.72 15.10
C ALA A 461 2.31 -17.23 14.92
N ARG A 462 1.12 -17.86 14.82
CA ARG A 462 1.01 -19.29 14.52
C ARG A 462 0.03 -19.58 13.41
N ILE A 463 0.26 -20.71 12.74
CA ILE A 463 -0.79 -21.44 12.03
C ILE A 463 -1.00 -22.75 12.79
N LEU A 464 -2.24 -23.04 13.18
CA LEU A 464 -2.67 -24.35 13.63
C LEU A 464 -3.13 -25.12 12.39
N LEU A 465 -2.23 -25.93 11.81
CA LEU A 465 -2.48 -26.58 10.53
C LEU A 465 -3.32 -27.86 10.71
N ASP A 466 -4.49 -27.88 10.09
CA ASP A 466 -5.26 -29.08 9.79
C ASP A 466 -5.01 -29.48 8.33
N ALA A 467 -4.31 -30.59 8.12
CA ALA A 467 -3.97 -31.09 6.80
C ALA A 467 -3.79 -32.62 6.80
N ALA A 468 -3.70 -33.24 5.63
CA ALA A 468 -3.34 -34.65 5.50
C ALA A 468 -2.39 -34.88 4.32
N TYR A 469 -1.57 -35.93 4.39
CA TYR A 469 -0.74 -36.38 3.27
C TYR A 469 -0.66 -37.90 3.20
N VAL A 470 -0.50 -38.44 1.99
CA VAL A 470 -0.59 -39.88 1.70
C VAL A 470 0.72 -40.66 1.95
N PRO A 471 0.69 -42.00 2.11
CA PRO A 471 1.87 -42.82 2.38
C PRO A 471 3.02 -42.72 1.37
N GLU A 472 2.73 -42.34 0.13
CA GLU A 472 3.67 -42.21 -0.98
C GLU A 472 4.58 -40.96 -0.87
N VAL A 473 4.23 -39.99 -0.03
CA VAL A 473 5.02 -38.78 0.24
C VAL A 473 6.25 -39.13 1.07
N GLN A 474 7.43 -38.78 0.57
CA GLN A 474 8.72 -39.16 1.13
C GLN A 474 9.30 -38.10 2.07
N ALA A 475 10.09 -38.54 3.03
CA ALA A 475 11.00 -37.68 3.78
C ALA A 475 11.89 -36.86 2.83
N GLY A 476 11.97 -35.55 3.08
CA GLY A 476 12.52 -34.55 2.14
C GLY A 476 11.45 -33.64 1.55
N SER A 477 10.17 -34.04 1.61
CA SER A 477 9.02 -33.14 1.45
C SER A 477 8.96 -32.12 2.60
N HIS A 478 8.42 -30.93 2.37
CA HIS A 478 8.36 -29.84 3.36
C HIS A 478 7.15 -28.92 3.16
N ILE A 479 6.75 -28.23 4.23
CA ILE A 479 5.75 -27.16 4.21
C ILE A 479 6.47 -25.85 4.51
N ASP A 480 6.33 -24.85 3.65
CA ASP A 480 6.91 -23.52 3.82
C ASP A 480 5.82 -22.49 4.05
N VAL A 481 6.11 -21.48 4.87
CA VAL A 481 5.24 -20.32 5.06
C VAL A 481 6.03 -19.05 4.84
N PHE A 482 5.57 -18.23 3.90
CA PHE A 482 6.14 -16.95 3.56
C PHE A 482 5.25 -15.81 4.07
N VAL A 483 5.87 -14.74 4.56
CA VAL A 483 5.20 -13.49 4.94
C VAL A 483 5.79 -12.36 4.09
N ASN A 484 4.95 -11.71 3.28
CA ASN A 484 5.35 -10.66 2.35
C ASN A 484 6.54 -11.05 1.44
N GLY A 485 6.60 -12.31 1.03
CA GLY A 485 7.67 -12.87 0.18
C GLY A 485 8.91 -13.40 0.92
N ASN A 486 9.06 -13.14 2.22
CA ASN A 486 10.17 -13.64 3.03
C ASN A 486 9.79 -14.96 3.71
N ILE A 487 10.70 -15.93 3.77
CA ILE A 487 10.48 -17.20 4.50
C ILE A 487 10.32 -16.88 6.00
N ALA A 488 9.21 -17.30 6.59
CA ALA A 488 8.90 -17.16 8.01
C ALA A 488 8.93 -18.49 8.77
N SER A 489 8.79 -19.63 8.08
CA SER A 489 8.91 -20.98 8.63
C SER A 489 9.07 -22.03 7.54
N THR A 490 9.78 -23.12 7.86
CA THR A 490 9.92 -24.33 7.03
C THR A 490 9.80 -25.55 7.94
N ILE A 491 8.89 -26.47 7.60
CA ILE A 491 8.57 -27.67 8.39
C ILE A 491 8.84 -28.91 7.53
N PRO A 492 9.90 -29.68 7.82
CA PRO A 492 10.18 -30.91 7.08
C PRO A 492 9.17 -32.01 7.45
N ILE A 493 8.63 -32.69 6.44
CA ILE A 493 7.84 -33.90 6.61
C ILE A 493 8.82 -35.06 6.84
N THR A 494 8.87 -35.58 8.07
CA THR A 494 9.85 -36.59 8.51
C THR A 494 9.26 -37.99 8.67
N SER A 495 7.95 -38.10 8.87
CA SER A 495 7.23 -39.37 9.03
C SER A 495 6.81 -39.98 7.69
N ASN A 496 7.46 -41.08 7.32
CA ASN A 496 7.04 -41.95 6.21
C ASN A 496 5.72 -42.67 6.56
N GLY A 497 4.90 -42.98 5.55
CA GLY A 497 3.66 -43.75 5.73
C GLY A 497 2.37 -42.92 5.86
N GLY A 498 2.45 -41.61 5.64
CA GLY A 498 1.30 -40.71 5.63
C GLY A 498 0.90 -40.22 7.02
N ALA A 499 0.23 -39.07 7.09
CA ALA A 499 -0.30 -38.56 8.36
C ALA A 499 -1.53 -37.66 8.15
N VAL A 500 -2.35 -37.56 9.19
CA VAL A 500 -3.34 -36.49 9.36
C VAL A 500 -2.79 -35.54 10.42
N LEU A 501 -2.36 -34.36 9.98
CA LEU A 501 -1.95 -33.26 10.83
C LEU A 501 -3.20 -32.60 11.40
N ARG A 502 -3.30 -32.54 12.73
CA ARG A 502 -4.42 -31.91 13.45
C ARG A 502 -3.87 -30.81 14.34
N HIS A 503 -4.24 -29.57 14.04
CA HIS A 503 -3.80 -28.35 14.73
C HIS A 503 -2.27 -28.31 14.93
N LEU A 504 -1.47 -28.74 13.93
CA LEU A 504 -0.01 -28.74 14.02
C LEU A 504 0.48 -27.29 14.15
N PRO A 505 1.13 -26.89 15.26
CA PRO A 505 1.45 -25.49 15.53
C PRO A 505 2.72 -25.06 14.79
N ILE A 506 2.54 -24.45 13.63
CA ILE A 506 3.58 -23.77 12.87
C ILE A 506 3.83 -22.39 13.48
N LYS A 507 5.07 -22.08 13.86
CA LYS A 507 5.49 -20.74 14.33
C LYS A 507 5.92 -19.86 13.15
N LEU A 508 5.54 -18.59 13.17
CA LEU A 508 5.88 -17.57 12.17
C LEU A 508 6.48 -16.34 12.87
N THR A 509 7.60 -15.81 12.38
CA THR A 509 8.20 -14.59 12.94
C THR A 509 7.37 -13.35 12.61
N LEU A 510 7.18 -12.44 13.59
CA LEU A 510 6.49 -11.16 13.33
C LEU A 510 7.33 -10.12 12.59
N GLN A 511 8.65 -10.33 12.48
CA GLN A 511 9.62 -9.42 11.84
C GLN A 511 9.26 -9.02 10.40
N HIS A 512 8.63 -9.90 9.63
CA HIS A 512 8.28 -9.67 8.22
C HIS A 512 6.92 -8.98 8.02
N PHE A 513 6.18 -8.70 9.09
CA PHE A 513 4.90 -7.98 9.01
C PHE A 513 5.14 -6.47 8.98
N LYS A 514 4.44 -5.78 8.09
CA LYS A 514 4.40 -4.31 7.98
C LYS A 514 2.99 -3.79 8.32
N PRO A 515 2.85 -2.54 8.80
CA PRO A 515 1.55 -1.89 8.90
C PRO A 515 0.77 -1.92 7.57
N GLY A 516 -0.56 -2.05 7.67
CA GLY A 516 -1.45 -2.30 6.53
C GLY A 516 -1.58 -3.78 6.21
N VAL A 517 -1.79 -4.09 4.93
CA VAL A 517 -2.04 -5.45 4.43
C VAL A 517 -0.75 -6.27 4.34
N ASN A 518 -0.78 -7.48 4.90
CA ASN A 518 0.28 -8.48 4.86
C ASN A 518 -0.22 -9.73 4.16
N THR A 519 0.54 -10.24 3.20
CA THR A 519 0.21 -11.49 2.49
C THR A 519 0.97 -12.65 3.12
N ILE A 520 0.24 -13.70 3.52
CA ILE A 520 0.81 -14.95 4.01
C ILE A 520 0.57 -16.02 2.95
N VAL A 521 1.63 -16.70 2.53
CA VAL A 521 1.58 -17.81 1.57
C VAL A 521 1.95 -19.09 2.30
N LEU A 522 1.18 -20.16 2.13
CA LEU A 522 1.52 -21.50 2.56
C LEU A 522 1.77 -22.37 1.33
N GLU A 523 2.93 -23.01 1.28
CA GLU A 523 3.31 -23.95 0.22
C GLU A 523 3.60 -25.33 0.80
N ALA A 524 3.29 -26.39 0.05
CA ALA A 524 3.71 -27.75 0.40
C ALA A 524 4.40 -28.40 -0.80
N SER A 525 5.68 -28.72 -0.59
CA SER A 525 6.60 -29.43 -1.47
C SER A 525 6.50 -30.93 -1.20
N LEU A 526 6.01 -31.70 -2.17
CA LEU A 526 5.50 -33.07 -2.01
C LEU A 526 6.22 -34.04 -2.98
N ILE A 527 7.29 -34.66 -2.49
CA ILE A 527 8.13 -35.59 -3.25
C ILE A 527 7.63 -37.02 -3.07
N THR A 528 7.38 -37.76 -4.16
CA THR A 528 7.01 -39.18 -4.10
C THR A 528 8.00 -40.09 -4.82
N ALA A 529 7.89 -41.40 -4.57
CA ALA A 529 8.65 -42.41 -5.32
C ALA A 529 8.35 -42.39 -6.83
N ALA A 530 7.10 -42.08 -7.21
CA ALA A 530 6.64 -42.06 -8.59
C ALA A 530 7.28 -40.92 -9.39
N ASP A 531 7.53 -39.78 -8.75
CA ASP A 531 8.14 -38.60 -9.40
C ASP A 531 9.58 -38.87 -9.87
N ARG A 532 10.35 -39.64 -9.10
CA ARG A 532 11.71 -40.06 -9.50
C ARG A 532 11.70 -41.07 -10.66
N ALA A 533 10.62 -41.84 -10.81
CA ALA A 533 10.46 -42.78 -11.92
C ALA A 533 9.89 -42.12 -13.18
N CYS A 534 9.06 -41.08 -13.00
CA CYS A 534 8.36 -40.31 -14.04
C CYS A 534 7.87 -41.15 -15.24
N ALA A 535 7.16 -42.23 -14.93
CA ALA A 535 6.65 -43.16 -15.93
C ALA A 535 5.64 -42.47 -16.87
N PRO A 536 5.48 -42.93 -18.13
CA PRO A 536 4.53 -42.34 -19.07
C PRO A 536 3.10 -42.22 -18.48
N GLY A 537 2.61 -40.98 -18.39
CA GLY A 537 1.30 -40.64 -17.79
C GLY A 537 1.33 -40.26 -16.30
N ALA A 538 2.44 -40.45 -15.57
CA ALA A 538 2.57 -40.06 -14.16
C ALA A 538 2.53 -38.54 -13.92
N THR A 539 2.71 -37.75 -14.97
CA THR A 539 2.48 -36.30 -14.97
C THR A 539 1.01 -35.94 -14.73
N GLY A 540 0.07 -36.70 -15.32
CA GLY A 540 -1.37 -36.50 -15.21
C GLY A 540 -2.07 -37.37 -14.16
N GLU A 541 -1.34 -37.90 -13.17
CA GLU A 541 -1.91 -38.75 -12.13
C GLU A 541 -2.74 -37.94 -11.12
N ASN A 542 -4.06 -38.08 -11.18
CA ASN A 542 -5.00 -37.34 -10.31
C ASN A 542 -5.30 -38.01 -8.96
N LYS A 543 -4.36 -38.80 -8.42
CA LYS A 543 -4.47 -39.28 -7.03
C LYS A 543 -4.09 -38.14 -6.08
N SER A 544 -4.96 -37.84 -5.13
CA SER A 544 -4.70 -36.90 -4.05
C SER A 544 -3.43 -37.29 -3.30
N ARG A 545 -2.52 -36.33 -3.09
CA ARG A 545 -1.26 -36.48 -2.34
C ARG A 545 -1.30 -35.72 -1.02
N PHE A 546 -2.01 -34.61 -1.01
CA PHE A 546 -2.15 -33.69 0.12
C PHE A 546 -3.56 -33.12 0.17
N ALA A 547 -4.05 -32.82 1.36
CA ALA A 547 -5.28 -32.09 1.59
C ALA A 547 -5.06 -31.00 2.64
N LEU A 548 -5.54 -29.79 2.37
CA LEU A 548 -5.62 -28.70 3.35
C LEU A 548 -7.06 -28.55 3.79
N PHE A 549 -7.32 -28.43 5.08
CA PHE A 549 -8.67 -28.19 5.61
C PHE A 549 -8.85 -26.72 6.01
N GLY A 550 -10.00 -26.14 5.63
CA GLY A 550 -10.39 -24.77 5.98
C GLY A 550 -10.70 -24.53 7.47
N SER A 551 -10.57 -25.57 8.29
CA SER A 551 -10.52 -25.53 9.77
C SER A 551 -9.14 -25.19 10.33
N SER A 552 -8.09 -25.17 9.49
CA SER A 552 -6.79 -24.62 9.85
C SER A 552 -6.96 -23.18 10.34
N GLN A 553 -6.22 -22.77 11.37
CA GLN A 553 -6.39 -21.46 12.00
C GLN A 553 -5.10 -20.63 11.94
N PHE A 554 -5.23 -19.32 11.86
CA PHE A 554 -4.15 -18.36 12.06
C PHE A 554 -4.32 -17.66 13.42
N GLU A 555 -3.31 -17.78 14.30
CA GLU A 555 -3.25 -17.07 15.59
C GLU A 555 -2.30 -15.86 15.49
N MET A 556 -2.85 -14.66 15.67
CA MET A 556 -2.06 -13.46 15.99
C MET A 556 -1.90 -13.37 17.52
N PRO A 557 -0.70 -13.14 18.08
CA PRO A 557 -0.50 -12.89 19.50
C PRO A 557 -0.81 -11.42 19.86
N ASP A 558 -0.70 -11.06 21.14
CA ASP A 558 -0.54 -9.65 21.50
C ASP A 558 0.85 -9.14 21.09
N PHE A 559 0.88 -7.98 20.42
CA PHE A 559 2.07 -7.29 19.95
C PHE A 559 2.18 -5.88 20.56
N ALA A 560 3.35 -5.25 20.47
CA ALA A 560 3.54 -3.91 21.03
C ALA A 560 2.77 -2.87 20.22
N ARG A 561 2.07 -1.96 20.91
CA ARG A 561 1.25 -0.89 20.34
C ARG A 561 1.94 0.45 20.54
N ILE A 562 2.80 0.83 19.59
CA ILE A 562 3.45 2.15 19.51
C ILE A 562 3.90 2.41 18.07
N ALA A 563 3.61 3.60 17.53
CA ALA A 563 3.99 3.93 16.16
C ALA A 563 5.44 4.40 16.07
N GLN A 564 6.01 4.30 14.86
CA GLN A 564 7.39 4.72 14.55
C GLN A 564 7.36 5.80 13.46
N VAL A 565 8.20 6.82 13.61
CA VAL A 565 8.43 7.84 12.58
C VAL A 565 9.94 7.97 12.35
N PRO A 566 10.45 7.91 11.11
CA PRO A 566 9.71 7.67 9.87
C PRO A 566 9.27 6.21 9.67
N ASN A 567 8.17 6.01 8.94
CA ASN A 567 7.69 4.72 8.47
C ASN A 567 6.78 4.87 7.24
N LEU A 568 7.36 4.87 6.04
CA LEU A 568 6.60 5.00 4.78
C LEU A 568 5.62 3.83 4.55
N ALA A 569 5.89 2.64 5.08
CA ALA A 569 4.98 1.50 4.99
C ALA A 569 3.70 1.72 5.82
N ALA A 570 3.77 2.43 6.95
CA ALA A 570 2.59 2.86 7.70
C ALA A 570 1.77 3.92 6.96
N THR A 571 2.43 4.85 6.27
CA THR A 571 1.76 5.82 5.38
C THR A 571 1.05 5.11 4.23
N ALA A 572 1.72 4.15 3.57
CA ALA A 572 1.14 3.42 2.46
C ALA A 572 0.01 2.46 2.87
N GLY A 573 0.21 1.69 3.94
CA GLY A 573 -0.71 0.64 4.37
C GLY A 573 -1.88 1.09 5.24
N THR A 574 -1.79 2.26 5.89
CA THR A 574 -2.83 2.76 6.82
C THR A 574 -3.07 4.29 6.78
N GLY A 575 -2.39 5.02 5.90
CA GLY A 575 -2.48 6.48 5.83
C GLY A 575 -1.88 7.21 7.04
N PHE A 576 -0.99 6.55 7.79
CA PHE A 576 -0.35 7.12 8.98
C PHE A 576 0.65 8.23 8.64
N PRO A 577 0.81 9.28 9.47
CA PRO A 577 -0.02 9.62 10.65
C PRO A 577 -1.27 10.44 10.30
N TYR A 578 -1.44 10.80 9.03
CA TYR A 578 -2.43 11.77 8.56
C TYR A 578 -3.88 11.35 8.82
N GLY A 579 -4.19 10.05 8.77
CA GLY A 579 -5.51 9.51 9.10
C GLY A 579 -5.88 9.44 10.60
N LEU A 580 -4.98 9.78 11.53
CA LEU A 580 -5.22 9.65 12.98
C LEU A 580 -5.82 10.89 13.66
N GLY A 581 -5.68 12.08 13.05
CA GLY A 581 -5.99 13.37 13.70
C GLY A 581 -7.17 14.12 13.09
N SER A 582 -7.73 15.05 13.86
CA SER A 582 -8.69 16.05 13.37
C SER A 582 -8.04 17.36 12.95
N ASP A 583 -6.76 17.57 13.28
CA ASP A 583 -6.01 18.78 12.93
C ASP A 583 -5.67 18.80 11.43
N PRO A 584 -5.86 19.95 10.72
CA PRO A 584 -5.53 20.05 9.31
C PRO A 584 -4.05 19.76 9.01
N VAL A 585 -3.82 18.83 8.09
CA VAL A 585 -2.50 18.52 7.54
C VAL A 585 -2.05 19.69 6.67
N SER A 586 -0.85 20.19 6.96
CA SER A 586 -0.28 21.31 6.20
C SER A 586 0.25 20.81 4.85
N LEU A 587 -0.33 21.27 3.74
CA LEU A 587 0.10 20.93 2.39
C LEU A 587 0.94 22.06 1.80
N PHE A 588 2.22 21.81 1.58
CA PHE A 588 3.10 22.70 0.83
C PHE A 588 3.19 22.22 -0.61
N LEU A 589 2.91 23.13 -1.56
CA LEU A 589 3.09 22.90 -2.99
C LEU A 589 4.20 23.84 -3.47
N GLY A 590 5.21 23.29 -4.16
CA GLY A 590 6.30 24.09 -4.74
C GLY A 590 5.81 25.01 -5.87
N ARG A 591 4.90 24.49 -6.71
CA ARG A 591 4.07 25.26 -7.64
C ARG A 591 2.61 24.80 -7.62
N ILE A 592 1.72 25.65 -8.13
CA ILE A 592 0.29 25.36 -8.31
C ILE A 592 0.06 25.31 -9.83
N ASP A 593 0.21 24.12 -10.39
CA ASP A 593 0.04 23.82 -11.81
C ASP A 593 -0.66 22.47 -11.99
N GLU A 594 -1.12 22.18 -13.21
CA GLU A 594 -1.78 20.92 -13.57
C GLU A 594 -1.03 19.67 -13.08
N LYS A 595 0.30 19.60 -13.21
CA LYS A 595 1.09 18.39 -12.87
C LYS A 595 1.26 18.23 -11.36
N THR A 596 1.72 19.27 -10.65
CA THR A 596 1.90 19.21 -9.19
C THR A 596 0.58 18.92 -8.47
N LEU A 597 -0.54 19.48 -8.94
CA LEU A 597 -1.87 19.21 -8.39
C LEU A 597 -2.34 17.77 -8.68
N SER A 598 -2.03 17.23 -9.85
CA SER A 598 -2.36 15.84 -10.23
C SER A 598 -1.61 14.81 -9.37
N SER A 599 -0.30 15.00 -9.19
CA SER A 599 0.50 14.16 -8.29
C SER A 599 0.05 14.31 -6.84
N THR A 600 -0.24 15.53 -6.38
CA THR A 600 -0.77 15.76 -5.02
C THR A 600 -2.10 15.05 -4.80
N ALA A 601 -3.05 15.15 -5.73
CA ALA A 601 -4.34 14.50 -5.63
C ALA A 601 -4.24 12.97 -5.66
N THR A 602 -3.34 12.42 -6.48
CA THR A 602 -3.06 10.98 -6.52
C THR A 602 -2.45 10.49 -5.20
N LEU A 603 -1.48 11.23 -4.64
CA LEU A 603 -0.88 10.96 -3.33
C LEU A 603 -1.92 11.02 -2.20
N LEU A 604 -2.72 12.09 -2.13
CA LEU A 604 -3.76 12.25 -1.11
C LEU A 604 -4.87 11.21 -1.26
N GLY A 605 -5.27 10.86 -2.48
CA GLY A 605 -6.25 9.82 -2.77
C GLY A 605 -5.81 8.44 -2.29
N LYS A 606 -4.53 8.09 -2.51
CA LYS A 606 -3.92 6.87 -1.96
C LYS A 606 -3.91 6.84 -0.43
N ILE A 607 -3.47 7.92 0.22
CA ILE A 607 -3.43 8.02 1.69
C ILE A 607 -4.87 8.01 2.28
N ALA A 608 -5.85 8.60 1.59
CA ALA A 608 -7.26 8.55 1.95
C ALA A 608 -7.83 7.13 1.88
N VAL A 609 -7.55 6.37 0.81
CA VAL A 609 -7.96 4.94 0.71
C VAL A 609 -7.31 4.08 1.81
N ALA A 610 -6.02 4.29 2.07
CA ALA A 610 -5.29 3.55 3.10
C ALA A 610 -5.84 3.80 4.51
N SER A 611 -6.12 5.06 4.86
CA SER A 611 -6.75 5.44 6.14
C SER A 611 -8.26 5.20 6.19
N HIS A 612 -8.92 5.10 5.03
CA HIS A 612 -10.37 5.08 4.82
C HIS A 612 -11.10 6.33 5.36
N ARG A 613 -10.43 7.49 5.23
CA ARG A 613 -10.89 8.79 5.75
C ARG A 613 -10.57 9.95 4.80
N VAL A 614 -11.36 11.02 4.87
CA VAL A 614 -11.05 12.28 4.18
C VAL A 614 -10.25 13.16 5.13
N MET A 615 -8.96 13.31 4.87
CA MET A 615 -8.06 14.12 5.70
C MET A 615 -8.39 15.61 5.51
N PRO A 616 -8.51 16.40 6.61
CA PRO A 616 -8.55 17.85 6.51
C PRO A 616 -7.19 18.36 6.01
N ILE A 617 -7.17 19.03 4.87
CA ILE A 617 -5.98 19.63 4.29
C ILE A 617 -6.02 21.15 4.50
N SER A 618 -4.87 21.78 4.65
CA SER A 618 -4.71 23.23 4.57
C SER A 618 -3.47 23.57 3.74
N VAL A 619 -3.68 24.11 2.54
CA VAL A 619 -2.61 24.56 1.65
C VAL A 619 -1.88 25.75 2.26
N THR A 620 -0.54 25.69 2.29
CA THR A 620 0.32 26.76 2.82
C THR A 620 1.58 26.93 2.00
N ILE A 621 1.80 28.16 1.54
CA ILE A 621 3.05 28.61 0.87
C ILE A 621 4.17 28.98 1.86
N SER A 622 3.99 28.74 3.17
CA SER A 622 4.91 29.22 4.21
C SER A 622 5.27 28.11 5.21
N THR A 623 6.52 27.65 5.13
CA THR A 623 7.09 26.60 5.98
C THR A 623 7.17 27.00 7.46
N ALA A 624 7.24 28.29 7.77
CA ALA A 624 7.23 28.81 9.14
C ALA A 624 5.94 28.50 9.92
N ARG A 625 4.82 28.17 9.23
CA ARG A 625 3.55 27.77 9.86
C ARG A 625 3.38 26.26 10.02
N ILE A 626 4.38 25.46 9.64
CA ILE A 626 4.31 23.99 9.55
C ILE A 626 4.96 23.28 10.76
N ALA A 627 5.84 23.95 11.50
CA ALA A 627 6.49 23.38 12.69
C ALA A 627 5.47 22.94 13.76
N GLY A 628 5.71 21.79 14.38
CA GLY A 628 4.80 21.19 15.36
C GLY A 628 3.53 20.55 14.77
N ARG A 629 3.43 20.38 13.44
CA ARG A 629 2.27 19.81 12.76
C ARG A 629 2.66 18.71 11.76
N ASN A 630 1.69 17.84 11.45
CA ASN A 630 1.79 16.91 10.34
C ASN A 630 1.71 17.67 9.01
N ALA A 631 2.59 17.32 8.07
CA ALA A 631 2.72 18.04 6.81
C ALA A 631 3.05 17.12 5.63
N ILE A 632 2.62 17.53 4.44
CA ILE A 632 2.93 16.93 3.15
C ILE A 632 3.52 18.03 2.26
N PHE A 633 4.64 17.74 1.58
CA PHE A 633 5.30 18.64 0.65
C PHE A 633 5.33 18.00 -0.75
N VAL A 634 5.03 18.74 -1.81
CA VAL A 634 5.01 18.23 -3.19
C VAL A 634 5.58 19.27 -4.15
N GLY A 635 6.47 18.88 -5.06
CA GLY A 635 7.06 19.75 -6.10
C GLY A 635 8.46 19.32 -6.55
N SER A 636 9.09 20.09 -7.44
CA SER A 636 10.48 19.83 -7.85
C SER A 636 11.47 20.19 -6.75
N ILE A 637 12.62 19.51 -6.67
CA ILE A 637 13.65 19.81 -5.65
C ILE A 637 14.14 21.28 -5.70
N SER A 638 14.03 21.92 -6.87
CA SER A 638 14.39 23.32 -7.05
C SER A 638 13.51 24.27 -6.20
N GLU A 639 12.24 23.93 -5.98
CA GLU A 639 11.28 24.73 -5.20
C GLU A 639 11.44 24.55 -3.68
N PHE A 640 12.04 23.44 -3.23
CA PHE A 640 12.11 23.10 -1.82
C PHE A 640 13.08 24.00 -1.03
N PRO A 641 12.64 24.60 0.11
CA PRO A 641 13.54 25.30 1.01
C PRO A 641 14.60 24.37 1.62
N ALA A 642 15.86 24.80 1.63
CA ALA A 642 17.01 24.00 2.05
C ALA A 642 16.93 23.47 3.50
N ASN A 643 16.15 24.12 4.38
CA ASN A 643 15.87 23.67 5.74
C ASN A 643 14.88 22.49 5.79
N VAL A 644 13.99 22.36 4.81
CA VAL A 644 13.07 21.20 4.69
C VAL A 644 13.84 19.97 4.22
N LEU A 645 14.70 20.12 3.21
CA LEU A 645 15.59 19.04 2.74
C LEU A 645 16.52 18.56 3.87
N SER A 646 17.18 19.49 4.57
CA SER A 646 18.02 19.18 5.74
C SER A 646 17.27 18.44 6.84
N GLN A 647 16.00 18.78 7.08
CA GLN A 647 15.17 18.10 8.09
C GLN A 647 14.89 16.65 7.67
N LEU A 648 14.48 16.43 6.41
CA LEU A 648 14.19 15.13 5.80
C LEU A 648 15.44 14.26 5.51
N LYS A 649 16.63 14.70 5.96
CA LYS A 649 17.92 14.06 5.70
C LYS A 649 18.22 13.91 4.21
N ILE A 650 17.92 14.93 3.43
CA ILE A 650 18.26 15.06 2.00
C ILE A 650 19.30 16.17 1.85
N ASP A 651 20.37 15.90 1.09
CA ASP A 651 21.46 16.85 0.85
C ASP A 651 20.94 18.11 0.12
N PRO A 652 21.03 19.32 0.72
CA PRO A 652 20.54 20.54 0.08
C PRO A 652 21.30 20.94 -1.20
N SER A 653 22.48 20.37 -1.47
CA SER A 653 23.21 20.59 -2.73
C SER A 653 22.58 19.88 -3.93
N SER A 654 21.78 18.83 -3.69
CA SER A 654 21.04 18.10 -4.72
C SER A 654 20.05 18.98 -5.50
N ARG A 655 19.65 20.13 -4.94
CA ARG A 655 18.87 21.18 -5.63
C ARG A 655 19.54 21.66 -6.94
N ASN A 656 20.86 21.56 -7.04
CA ASN A 656 21.65 22.00 -8.19
C ASN A 656 22.28 20.83 -8.97
N SER A 657 22.56 19.70 -8.31
CA SER A 657 23.36 18.60 -8.90
C SER A 657 22.55 17.41 -9.42
N TRP A 658 21.27 17.29 -9.06
CA TRP A 658 20.40 16.20 -9.51
C TRP A 658 20.08 16.31 -11.01
N SER A 659 19.78 17.52 -11.51
CA SER A 659 19.29 17.78 -12.87
C SER A 659 20.35 18.19 -13.92
N GLU A 660 21.62 18.37 -13.57
CA GLU A 660 22.62 18.82 -14.54
C GLU A 660 23.12 17.71 -15.50
N GLU A 661 22.65 17.74 -16.75
CA GLU A 661 23.22 17.03 -17.92
C GLU A 661 24.58 17.64 -18.36
N LEU A 662 25.49 17.86 -17.41
CA LEU A 662 26.81 18.42 -17.67
C LEU A 662 27.85 17.32 -17.92
N ASN A 663 28.59 17.48 -19.02
CA ASN A 663 29.49 16.49 -19.62
C ASN A 663 30.33 15.69 -18.62
N ARG A 664 30.42 14.38 -18.88
CA ARG A 664 31.18 13.39 -18.11
C ARG A 664 32.68 13.74 -18.00
N ALA A 665 33.03 14.55 -17.00
CA ALA A 665 34.20 14.26 -16.21
C ALA A 665 33.90 12.96 -15.42
N PRO A 666 34.77 11.93 -15.44
CA PRO A 666 34.62 10.84 -14.50
C PRO A 666 34.73 11.42 -13.08
N ALA A 667 33.82 11.03 -12.18
CA ALA A 667 33.95 11.37 -10.78
C ALA A 667 35.37 10.95 -10.33
N PRO A 668 36.17 11.84 -9.71
CA PRO A 668 37.54 11.52 -9.37
C PRO A 668 37.50 10.31 -8.45
N GLN A 669 38.00 9.16 -8.95
CA GLN A 669 38.18 7.98 -8.11
C GLN A 669 38.97 8.46 -6.90
N LYS A 670 38.41 8.30 -5.69
CA LYS A 670 39.13 8.59 -4.45
C LYS A 670 40.35 7.68 -4.43
N SER A 671 41.48 8.19 -4.92
CA SER A 671 42.76 7.53 -4.92
C SER A 671 43.03 7.19 -3.47
N LEU A 672 43.10 5.88 -3.17
CA LEU A 672 43.19 5.41 -1.80
C LEU A 672 44.56 5.83 -1.26
N THR A 673 44.63 7.00 -0.63
CA THR A 673 45.93 7.55 -0.24
C THR A 673 46.53 6.67 0.85
N LEU A 674 47.86 6.67 0.96
CA LEU A 674 48.51 5.96 2.05
C LEU A 674 48.00 6.46 3.42
N GLN A 675 47.59 7.73 3.49
CA GLN A 675 47.00 8.37 4.67
C GLN A 675 45.56 7.92 4.93
N ASP A 676 44.69 7.77 3.93
CA ASP A 676 43.35 7.16 4.07
C ASP A 676 43.46 5.72 4.59
N TRP A 677 44.42 4.95 4.04
CA TRP A 677 44.68 3.58 4.46
C TRP A 677 45.26 3.52 5.89
N GLN A 678 46.19 4.43 6.22
CA GLN A 678 46.75 4.58 7.56
C GLN A 678 45.76 5.14 8.59
N GLN A 679 44.72 5.89 8.19
CA GLN A 679 43.64 6.30 9.08
C GLN A 679 42.63 5.17 9.29
N ARG A 680 42.29 4.40 8.25
CA ARG A 680 41.43 3.20 8.37
C ARG A 680 42.08 2.11 9.23
N ASN A 681 43.40 1.97 9.15
CA ASN A 681 44.20 1.05 9.97
C ASN A 681 44.85 1.77 11.18
N GLY A 682 44.37 2.97 11.53
CA GLY A 682 45.05 3.93 12.39
C GLY A 682 44.86 3.72 13.89
N ASP A 683 45.55 2.72 14.43
CA ASP A 683 46.09 2.66 15.79
C ASP A 683 45.35 3.32 16.98
N ASN A 684 44.04 3.12 17.04
CA ASN A 684 43.33 3.09 18.32
C ASN A 684 43.47 1.68 18.93
N PHE A 685 44.32 1.54 19.96
CA PHE A 685 44.46 0.28 20.73
C PHE A 685 43.10 -0.27 21.19
N ILE A 686 42.19 0.63 21.60
CA ILE A 686 40.83 0.30 22.04
C ILE A 686 40.00 -0.29 20.88
N SER A 687 40.07 0.26 19.66
CA SER A 687 39.28 -0.29 18.55
C SER A 687 39.80 -1.65 18.09
N ARG A 688 41.12 -1.91 18.15
CA ARG A 688 41.69 -3.25 17.89
C ARG A 688 41.29 -4.30 18.94
N GLN A 689 41.13 -3.90 20.21
CA GLN A 689 40.56 -4.78 21.25
C GLN A 689 39.07 -5.05 21.01
N PHE A 690 38.28 -4.01 20.71
CA PHE A 690 36.86 -4.18 20.39
C PHE A 690 36.60 -4.97 19.11
N SER A 691 37.42 -4.81 18.06
CA SER A 691 37.29 -5.60 16.83
C SER A 691 37.68 -7.06 17.06
N GLY A 692 38.76 -7.33 17.81
CA GLY A 692 39.13 -8.71 18.18
C GLY A 692 38.05 -9.41 19.02
N LEU A 693 37.40 -8.68 19.93
CA LEU A 693 36.29 -9.18 20.73
C LEU A 693 35.02 -9.35 19.89
N ALA A 694 34.73 -8.44 18.95
CA ALA A 694 33.63 -8.58 17.99
C ALA A 694 33.83 -9.75 17.01
N ASP A 695 35.05 -9.96 16.50
CA ASP A 695 35.37 -11.09 15.63
C ASP A 695 35.35 -12.42 16.41
N TRP A 696 35.66 -12.41 17.70
CA TRP A 696 35.45 -13.57 18.58
C TRP A 696 33.96 -13.82 18.82
N ALA A 697 33.18 -12.78 19.15
CA ALA A 697 31.74 -12.88 19.37
C ALA A 697 30.99 -13.32 18.10
N LYS A 698 31.42 -12.86 16.92
CA LYS A 698 30.89 -13.31 15.64
C LYS A 698 31.25 -14.78 15.35
N ARG A 699 32.49 -15.20 15.59
CA ARG A 699 32.90 -16.60 15.35
C ARG A 699 32.28 -17.60 16.33
N ASN A 700 31.94 -17.18 17.55
CA ASN A 700 31.42 -18.06 18.60
C ASN A 700 29.89 -17.95 18.82
N PHE A 701 29.25 -16.85 18.44
CA PHE A 701 27.84 -16.55 18.72
C PHE A 701 27.10 -15.81 17.56
N ASP A 702 27.74 -15.66 16.39
CA ASP A 702 27.29 -14.88 15.22
C ASP A 702 26.87 -13.41 15.49
N LEU A 703 27.33 -12.84 16.61
CA LEU A 703 27.06 -11.46 16.98
C LEU A 703 27.91 -10.49 16.14
N SER A 704 27.25 -9.78 15.22
CA SER A 704 27.90 -8.80 14.34
C SER A 704 28.35 -7.53 15.07
N ALA A 705 29.37 -6.85 14.52
CA ALA A 705 29.82 -5.54 15.02
C ALA A 705 28.76 -4.41 14.92
N THR A 706 27.62 -4.65 14.28
CA THR A 706 26.46 -3.75 14.29
C THR A 706 25.57 -4.00 15.51
N MET A 707 25.34 -5.27 15.87
CA MET A 707 24.63 -5.67 17.10
C MET A 707 25.41 -5.26 18.37
N LEU A 708 26.73 -5.15 18.26
CA LEU A 708 27.64 -4.78 19.36
C LEU A 708 27.78 -3.26 19.59
N ARG A 709 26.89 -2.42 19.02
CA ARG A 709 26.92 -0.95 19.19
C ARG A 709 26.12 -0.49 20.41
N PHE A 710 26.62 0.54 21.10
CA PHE A 710 25.95 1.15 22.27
C PHE A 710 24.97 2.28 21.92
N ALA A 711 24.90 2.71 20.66
CA ALA A 711 23.98 3.71 20.16
C ALA A 711 23.59 3.40 18.69
N PRO A 712 22.34 3.67 18.27
CA PRO A 712 21.93 3.58 16.86
C PRO A 712 22.73 4.54 15.97
N PRO A 713 22.88 4.24 14.66
CA PRO A 713 23.39 5.21 13.71
C PRO A 713 22.39 6.36 13.55
N THR A 714 22.88 7.59 13.47
CA THR A 714 22.09 8.72 12.96
C THR A 714 21.99 8.62 11.44
N ASP A 715 20.80 8.79 10.88
CA ASP A 715 20.60 8.74 9.43
C ASP A 715 21.44 9.80 8.71
N GLU A 716 22.27 9.34 7.75
CA GLU A 716 23.13 10.20 6.94
C GLU A 716 22.31 10.99 5.90
N MET A 717 22.86 12.14 5.47
CA MET A 717 22.26 12.94 4.39
C MET A 717 22.25 12.14 3.09
N TYR A 718 21.06 11.89 2.56
CA TYR A 718 20.84 11.20 1.30
C TYR A 718 20.98 12.19 0.13
N SER A 719 21.85 11.87 -0.83
CA SER A 719 21.95 12.57 -2.10
C SER A 719 21.36 11.66 -3.19
N PRO A 720 20.26 12.05 -3.86
CA PRO A 720 19.65 11.23 -4.91
C PRO A 720 20.63 10.94 -6.07
N PRO A 721 20.66 9.71 -6.59
CA PRO A 721 21.43 9.40 -7.79
C PRO A 721 20.76 10.04 -9.02
N LYS A 722 21.53 10.30 -10.07
CA LYS A 722 21.00 10.80 -11.36
C LYS A 722 20.08 9.81 -12.11
N THR A 723 19.87 8.61 -11.57
CA THR A 723 18.91 7.62 -12.07
C THR A 723 17.54 7.71 -11.39
N ALA A 724 17.42 8.48 -10.30
CA ALA A 724 16.16 8.67 -9.60
C ALA A 724 15.40 9.84 -10.23
N ASP A 725 14.16 9.63 -10.66
CA ASP A 725 13.30 10.68 -11.21
C ASP A 725 12.44 11.32 -10.11
N MET A 726 12.09 10.53 -9.09
CA MET A 726 11.24 10.91 -7.98
C MET A 726 11.60 10.15 -6.70
N ILE A 727 11.49 10.81 -5.55
CA ILE A 727 11.60 10.19 -4.23
C ILE A 727 10.40 10.56 -3.36
N LEU A 728 9.96 9.62 -2.53
CA LEU A 728 9.07 9.87 -1.40
C LEU A 728 9.90 9.74 -0.12
N ALA A 729 10.06 10.83 0.63
CA ALA A 729 10.84 10.91 1.86
C ALA A 729 9.96 11.23 3.07
N GLN A 730 10.30 10.71 4.26
CA GLN A 730 9.63 11.03 5.52
C GLN A 730 10.63 11.18 6.67
N ASP A 731 10.37 12.12 7.58
CA ASP A 731 11.03 12.24 8.89
C ASP A 731 10.09 12.94 9.91
N SER A 732 10.49 13.01 11.17
CA SER A 732 9.86 13.85 12.19
C SER A 732 10.04 15.34 11.87
N ASP A 733 9.13 16.19 12.34
CA ASP A 733 9.32 17.65 12.24
C ASP A 733 10.44 18.15 13.20
N PRO A 734 10.95 19.39 13.04
CA PRO A 734 12.01 19.94 13.89
C PRO A 734 11.67 20.06 15.39
N THR A 735 10.39 19.98 15.77
CA THR A 735 9.95 20.01 17.19
C THR A 735 9.73 18.63 17.80
N GLU A 736 9.91 17.55 17.02
CA GLU A 736 9.58 16.17 17.38
C GLU A 736 8.11 15.94 17.78
N LEU A 737 7.16 16.78 17.33
CA LEU A 737 5.71 16.61 17.58
C LEU A 737 4.92 16.14 16.35
N GLY A 738 5.28 16.62 15.16
CA GLY A 738 4.67 16.29 13.87
C GLY A 738 5.49 15.31 13.04
N THR A 739 5.02 15.04 11.84
CA THR A 739 5.69 14.21 10.82
C THR A 739 5.60 14.89 9.46
N TRP A 740 6.71 14.95 8.74
CA TRP A 740 6.82 15.57 7.42
C TRP A 740 7.06 14.47 6.39
N THR A 741 6.21 14.39 5.37
CA THR A 741 6.43 13.54 4.18
C THR A 741 6.58 14.46 2.96
N ALA A 742 7.51 14.16 2.07
CA ALA A 742 7.75 14.94 0.86
C ALA A 742 7.82 14.04 -0.37
N LEU A 743 7.07 14.40 -1.42
CA LEU A 743 7.21 13.88 -2.77
C LEU A 743 8.06 14.89 -3.56
N ILE A 744 9.23 14.47 -4.00
CA ILE A 744 10.25 15.36 -4.59
C ILE A 744 10.78 14.73 -5.89
N SER A 745 10.88 15.51 -6.94
CA SER A 745 11.40 15.12 -8.25
C SER A 745 12.52 16.05 -8.73
N THR A 746 13.10 15.75 -9.90
CA THR A 746 13.89 16.71 -10.68
C THR A 746 13.05 17.90 -11.17
N ASP A 747 11.85 17.62 -11.67
CA ASP A 747 10.95 18.52 -12.40
C ASP A 747 9.49 18.01 -12.37
N ASP A 748 8.56 18.75 -12.98
CA ASP A 748 7.12 18.50 -12.88
C ASP A 748 6.63 17.31 -13.73
N ASP A 749 7.36 16.95 -14.80
CA ASP A 749 7.04 15.79 -15.63
C ASP A 749 7.43 14.51 -14.90
N SER A 750 8.65 14.45 -14.38
CA SER A 750 9.12 13.35 -13.52
C SER A 750 8.25 13.18 -12.25
N LEU A 751 7.71 14.28 -11.71
CA LEU A 751 6.74 14.28 -10.60
C LEU A 751 5.39 13.65 -10.98
N TYR A 752 4.94 13.88 -12.21
CA TYR A 752 3.67 13.36 -12.74
C TYR A 752 3.80 11.89 -13.12
N GLU A 753 4.80 11.54 -13.93
CA GLU A 753 5.05 10.16 -14.37
C GLU A 753 5.36 9.24 -13.19
N GLY A 754 6.22 9.68 -12.27
CA GLY A 754 6.54 8.94 -11.05
C GLY A 754 5.32 8.71 -10.15
N MET A 755 4.50 9.74 -9.91
CA MET A 755 3.31 9.56 -9.08
C MET A 755 2.21 8.75 -9.79
N ASN A 756 2.13 8.81 -11.12
CA ASN A 756 1.24 7.95 -11.89
C ASN A 756 1.69 6.47 -11.86
N ALA A 757 2.98 6.17 -11.87
CA ALA A 757 3.48 4.81 -11.62
C ALA A 757 3.13 4.32 -10.20
N PHE A 758 3.29 5.20 -9.19
CA PHE A 758 2.84 4.95 -7.80
C PHE A 758 1.31 4.99 -7.60
N SER A 759 0.53 5.30 -8.65
CA SER A 759 -0.93 5.13 -8.63
C SER A 759 -1.35 3.66 -8.69
N THR A 760 -0.48 2.74 -9.14
CA THR A 760 -0.74 1.29 -9.07
C THR A 760 -0.66 0.79 -7.62
N ARG A 761 -1.45 -0.22 -7.25
CA ARG A 761 -1.36 -0.87 -5.93
C ARG A 761 0.02 -1.50 -5.73
N GLN A 762 0.59 -2.13 -6.75
CA GLN A 762 1.84 -2.88 -6.64
C GLN A 762 3.05 -1.97 -6.37
N ALA A 763 3.12 -0.78 -6.97
CA ALA A 763 4.14 0.21 -6.62
C ALA A 763 3.88 0.83 -5.24
N TRP A 764 2.62 1.20 -4.93
CA TRP A 764 2.26 1.77 -3.63
C TRP A 764 2.58 0.85 -2.44
N ASP A 765 2.34 -0.47 -2.57
CA ASP A 765 2.63 -1.46 -1.53
C ASP A 765 4.14 -1.69 -1.28
N ARG A 766 5.03 -1.16 -2.14
CA ARG A 766 6.49 -1.21 -1.99
C ARG A 766 7.07 -0.04 -1.18
N LEU A 767 6.27 1.00 -0.90
CA LEU A 767 6.69 2.13 -0.06
C LEU A 767 7.12 1.65 1.33
N ALA A 768 8.38 1.93 1.68
CA ALA A 768 9.03 1.43 2.89
C ALA A 768 10.23 2.29 3.30
N GLY A 769 10.78 2.02 4.49
CA GLY A 769 11.93 2.76 5.01
C GLY A 769 11.61 4.23 5.34
N ARG A 770 12.63 5.10 5.23
CA ARG A 770 12.50 6.56 5.37
C ARG A 770 12.48 7.31 4.04
N ILE A 771 13.08 6.74 3.00
CA ILE A 771 13.01 7.24 1.63
C ILE A 771 12.76 6.05 0.72
N THR A 772 11.77 6.16 -0.16
CA THR A 772 11.54 5.25 -1.28
C THR A 772 11.82 5.99 -2.59
N VAL A 773 12.49 5.33 -3.53
CA VAL A 773 13.09 5.96 -4.72
C VAL A 773 12.57 5.32 -6.00
N TYR A 774 12.13 6.14 -6.94
CA TYR A 774 11.69 5.75 -8.27
C TYR A 774 12.80 6.03 -9.28
N ASN A 775 13.28 4.98 -9.96
CA ASN A 775 14.32 5.05 -10.99
C ASN A 775 13.72 4.82 -12.41
N GLY A 776 12.58 5.44 -12.71
CA GLY A 776 11.92 5.34 -14.01
C GLY A 776 11.15 4.05 -14.27
N PRO A 777 10.49 3.95 -15.44
CA PRO A 777 9.63 2.83 -15.79
C PRO A 777 10.44 1.53 -15.99
N ASN A 778 9.87 0.41 -15.54
CA ASN A 778 10.46 -0.93 -15.54
C ASN A 778 11.65 -1.15 -14.57
N THR A 779 12.07 -0.14 -13.81
CA THR A 779 13.08 -0.32 -12.75
C THR A 779 12.42 -0.67 -11.42
N ASP A 780 13.02 -1.58 -10.66
CA ASP A 780 12.59 -1.85 -9.29
C ASP A 780 12.87 -0.65 -8.35
N THR A 781 12.10 -0.60 -7.27
CA THR A 781 12.05 0.55 -6.35
C THR A 781 13.12 0.42 -5.25
N ASP A 782 14.07 1.35 -5.18
CA ASP A 782 15.06 1.36 -4.09
C ASP A 782 14.44 1.90 -2.78
N VAL A 783 14.86 1.32 -1.66
CA VAL A 783 14.39 1.69 -0.31
C VAL A 783 15.57 2.01 0.58
N ILE A 784 15.59 3.22 1.14
CA ILE A 784 16.55 3.64 2.16
C ILE A 784 15.99 3.25 3.54
N PRO A 785 16.62 2.30 4.26
CA PRO A 785 16.14 1.84 5.55
C PRO A 785 16.24 2.94 6.63
N VAL A 786 15.43 2.80 7.67
CA VAL A 786 15.44 3.70 8.82
C VAL A 786 16.59 3.31 9.76
N SER A 787 17.59 4.17 9.98
CA SER A 787 18.64 3.89 10.98
C SER A 787 18.27 4.41 12.38
N TRP A 788 17.43 5.45 12.45
CA TRP A 788 16.87 5.99 13.68
C TRP A 788 15.38 6.33 13.53
N PHE A 789 14.59 6.02 14.56
CA PHE A 789 13.16 6.38 14.61
C PHE A 789 12.77 7.01 15.95
N ARG A 790 11.81 7.94 15.89
CA ARG A 790 11.06 8.45 17.04
C ARG A 790 9.84 7.54 17.28
N PHE A 791 9.66 7.08 18.51
CA PHE A 791 8.40 6.45 18.93
C PHE A 791 7.29 7.51 19.11
N MET A 792 6.12 7.25 18.54
CA MET A 792 4.92 8.07 18.70
C MET A 792 3.84 7.27 19.47
N PRO A 793 3.47 7.69 20.70
CA PRO A 793 2.43 7.01 21.47
C PRO A 793 1.04 7.13 20.82
N THR A 794 0.39 5.99 20.59
CA THR A 794 -0.93 5.87 19.93
C THR A 794 -2.02 5.30 20.85
N ALA A 795 -1.64 4.77 22.00
CA ALA A 795 -2.53 4.17 22.98
C ALA A 795 -2.23 4.71 24.40
N PRO A 796 -3.21 4.70 25.32
CA PRO A 796 -2.97 5.00 26.74
C PRO A 796 -1.89 4.10 27.34
N PHE A 797 -1.19 4.59 28.36
CA PHE A 797 -0.14 3.82 29.02
C PHE A 797 -0.69 2.53 29.66
N SER A 798 -0.05 1.40 29.37
CA SER A 798 -0.36 0.08 29.91
C SER A 798 0.94 -0.66 30.23
N ILE A 799 1.01 -1.29 31.40
CA ILE A 799 2.20 -2.04 31.83
C ILE A 799 2.46 -3.25 30.91
N PHE A 800 1.40 -3.90 30.42
CA PHE A 800 1.51 -5.00 29.47
C PHE A 800 2.09 -4.53 28.12
N ASN A 801 1.60 -3.40 27.59
CA ASN A 801 2.15 -2.81 26.37
C ASN A 801 3.61 -2.34 26.58
N ALA A 802 3.89 -1.66 27.70
CA ALA A 802 5.24 -1.21 28.04
C ALA A 802 6.26 -2.38 28.11
N ARG A 803 5.84 -3.55 28.62
CA ARG A 803 6.63 -4.79 28.56
C ARG A 803 6.90 -5.24 27.12
N LEU A 804 5.90 -5.23 26.24
CA LEU A 804 6.06 -5.66 24.84
C LEU A 804 6.94 -4.69 24.02
N ILE A 805 6.80 -3.38 24.26
CA ILE A 805 7.67 -2.34 23.68
C ILE A 805 9.11 -2.53 24.16
N ALA A 806 9.31 -2.73 25.46
CA ALA A 806 10.64 -2.96 26.03
C ALA A 806 11.27 -4.27 25.53
N ALA A 807 10.49 -5.36 25.39
CA ALA A 807 10.97 -6.63 24.87
C ALA A 807 11.48 -6.53 23.43
N ASN A 808 10.72 -5.85 22.54
CA ASN A 808 11.17 -5.57 21.17
C ASN A 808 12.43 -4.70 21.16
N TRP A 809 12.41 -3.56 21.86
CA TRP A 809 13.53 -2.61 21.83
C TRP A 809 14.82 -3.21 22.42
N LEU A 810 14.73 -4.05 23.45
CA LEU A 810 15.88 -4.77 24.03
C LEU A 810 16.39 -5.91 23.14
N SER A 811 15.52 -6.49 22.30
CA SER A 811 15.92 -7.45 21.28
C SER A 811 16.69 -6.77 20.12
N ASP A 812 16.17 -5.64 19.63
CA ASP A 812 16.87 -4.76 18.67
C ASP A 812 18.23 -4.26 19.22
N ASN A 813 18.33 -4.02 20.54
CA ASN A 813 19.48 -3.37 21.20
C ASN A 813 20.17 -4.30 22.21
N ILE A 814 20.67 -5.46 21.75
CA ILE A 814 21.23 -6.52 22.60
C ILE A 814 22.36 -6.07 23.55
N MET A 815 23.17 -5.07 23.20
CA MET A 815 24.17 -4.50 24.12
C MET A 815 23.58 -3.64 25.24
N SER A 816 22.49 -2.92 24.98
CA SER A 816 21.73 -2.22 26.03
C SER A 816 21.10 -3.23 26.99
N TYR A 817 20.58 -4.35 26.48
CA TYR A 817 20.10 -5.46 27.30
C TYR A 817 21.22 -6.08 28.15
N GLY A 818 22.38 -6.39 27.55
CA GLY A 818 23.54 -6.94 28.25
C GLY A 818 24.05 -6.03 29.38
N LEU A 819 24.17 -4.72 29.11
CA LEU A 819 24.54 -3.74 30.13
C LEU A 819 23.52 -3.66 31.27
N LEU A 820 22.22 -3.66 30.97
CA LEU A 820 21.16 -3.65 31.99
C LEU A 820 21.16 -4.92 32.85
N LEU A 821 21.43 -6.08 32.25
CA LEU A 821 21.54 -7.36 32.97
C LEU A 821 22.76 -7.35 33.91
N VAL A 822 23.93 -6.90 33.43
CA VAL A 822 25.15 -6.77 34.26
C VAL A 822 24.93 -5.75 35.38
N ALA A 823 24.36 -4.58 35.09
CA ALA A 823 24.06 -3.57 36.10
C ALA A 823 23.05 -4.07 37.15
N GLY A 824 22.01 -4.80 36.71
CA GLY A 824 21.04 -5.45 37.60
C GLY A 824 21.69 -6.51 38.51
N ALA A 825 22.58 -7.34 37.96
CA ALA A 825 23.32 -8.34 38.73
C ALA A 825 24.28 -7.69 39.77
N VAL A 826 24.95 -6.60 39.40
CA VAL A 826 25.80 -5.83 40.33
C VAL A 826 24.97 -5.17 41.43
N LEU A 827 23.83 -4.55 41.09
CA LEU A 827 22.92 -3.94 42.08
C LEU A 827 22.32 -4.98 43.02
N LEU A 828 21.91 -6.15 42.50
CA LEU A 828 21.43 -7.27 43.31
C LEU A 828 22.53 -7.78 44.24
N GLY A 829 23.76 -7.98 43.74
CA GLY A 829 24.91 -8.39 44.55
C GLY A 829 25.23 -7.39 45.68
N LEU A 830 25.19 -6.09 45.39
CA LEU A 830 25.38 -5.03 46.39
C LEU A 830 24.23 -5.01 47.42
N ALA A 831 22.98 -5.19 46.99
CA ALA A 831 21.82 -5.25 47.87
C ALA A 831 21.87 -6.49 48.79
N THR A 832 22.16 -7.68 48.24
CA THR A 832 22.32 -8.92 49.00
C THR A 832 23.51 -8.83 49.96
N GLY A 833 24.65 -8.28 49.54
CA GLY A 833 25.79 -8.02 50.42
C GLY A 833 25.47 -7.02 51.55
N GLY A 834 24.73 -5.96 51.26
CA GLY A 834 24.24 -4.98 52.24
C GLY A 834 23.22 -5.56 53.24
N MET A 835 22.41 -6.54 52.80
CA MET A 835 21.48 -7.27 53.65
C MET A 835 22.20 -8.29 54.54
N LEU A 836 23.09 -9.11 53.97
CA LEU A 836 23.87 -10.11 54.70
C LEU A 836 24.80 -9.48 55.74
N SER A 837 25.47 -8.36 55.41
CA SER A 837 26.32 -7.63 56.36
C SER A 837 25.58 -6.94 57.50
N ARG A 838 24.25 -6.78 57.39
CA ARG A 838 23.37 -6.33 58.49
C ARG A 838 22.81 -7.49 59.30
N LEU A 839 22.55 -8.65 58.69
CA LEU A 839 22.02 -9.84 59.36
C LEU A 839 23.11 -10.64 60.10
N GLY A 840 24.30 -10.76 59.52
CA GLY A 840 25.47 -11.43 60.12
C GLY A 840 26.17 -10.63 61.22
N ARG A 841 25.42 -9.84 61.99
CA ARG A 841 25.94 -8.94 63.03
C ARG A 841 25.14 -9.05 64.34
N LYS A 842 25.00 -10.28 64.81
CA LYS A 842 24.69 -10.68 66.19
C LYS A 842 25.54 -11.88 66.57
#